data_AF-A0A4Q7L679-F1
#
_entry.id   AF-A0A4Q7L679-F1
#
_cell.length_a   1.000
_cell.length_b   1.000
_cell.length_c   1.000
_cell.angle_alpha   90.00
_cell.angle_beta   90.00
_cell.angle_gamma   90.00
#
_symmetry.space_group_name_H-M   'P 1'
#
loop_
_entity.id
_entity.type
_entity.pdbx_description
1 polymer ?
#
loop_
_entity_poly.entity_id
_entity_poly.type
_entity_poly.pdbx_seq_one_letter_code
_entity_poly.pdbx_strand_id
1 'polypeptide(L)'
;MADKNRKIAEAITIILNAKINNGSFGVSDHGAAGQPRRETGLLDERDVERALANYVRPECQRAAAQALAMDHVVVLTGRRGSGKRAGAISLLKDLTREPLRTLSPVMTVHELAGYEYKAGHKYVVVDHIDTATEPDTDFAWNRVRDEVRKAGAFLVVSRAAPVEVDVVTTVRWKPPPAEAILRAHLPDDDNAVHKLLRVLPDDCAMARIAAVAAEVAAGKPVEEAVDNLDIDAADVVRAWFDGRTRAEIIDVTALAFAMDLPARDFEARRAALDAEVRTRLPGEGPPAAGGPTPTAAADSLTVVDPATETRRFARPVYHGLVLAELSARCADLYWDAVRAWLHTIVGETDSPIARGLAKLATADLTRVEQTYLEPWSAGELGWRGQTTAALVVAMMCFDAALVPVALRIVRGWAQHGSATQRHTAALALSTEIGVRYPDDSVKEIWRLLERSSASDEDTYIEAIANLFAVLEREGDDAAVVLTLLERLIREAATIPLSSRARDLAVRSVMAVLAVRDLSDEADLAMRTFIRDRPDEKDLAISMWDIVLDNPEQLRAAFDSMLGAIQGLDGHELGDIREKLQTMQTRRTEQTVRTPQTGSHYPANGPDPDLDAKTSQYPIVDRRLLKSSPLRRLRGFLKRFRAVELPVPAAHEALVYETGDDYVLDSTGSLTHTDTTVARAKRVNVIDMTEAKSVTVPVTIGSMDATPFLVNVRFVCSVHDPVRVVMDGIDDVTRPLHGHLASHHRLFDLGLAHPRSEADHVRLSVSAQVRALFAVRPPALPGLRVDVVGVDVA
;
A
#
# COMPACT_ATOMS: atom_id res chain seq x y z
N MET A 1 13.09 4.51 12.52
CA MET A 1 12.03 3.94 11.66
C MET A 1 10.69 4.59 11.92
N ALA A 2 10.05 4.42 13.08
CA ALA A 2 8.71 4.96 13.37
C ALA A 2 8.46 6.44 12.97
N ASP A 3 9.42 7.35 13.17
CA ASP A 3 9.29 8.77 12.78
C ASP A 3 9.38 9.00 11.25
N LYS A 4 10.17 8.20 10.52
CA LYS A 4 10.27 8.26 9.05
C LYS A 4 8.98 7.73 8.41
N ASN A 5 8.45 6.65 8.97
CA ASN A 5 7.25 5.96 8.49
C ASN A 5 6.01 6.83 8.68
N ARG A 6 5.91 7.49 9.85
CA ARG A 6 4.88 8.50 10.11
C ARG A 6 4.97 9.66 9.10
N LYS A 7 6.17 10.15 8.79
CA LYS A 7 6.37 11.22 7.80
C LYS A 7 5.99 10.82 6.38
N ILE A 8 6.15 9.55 6.00
CA ILE A 8 5.70 9.02 4.69
C ILE A 8 4.17 8.98 4.64
N ALA A 9 3.51 8.44 5.66
CA ALA A 9 2.06 8.40 5.74
C ALA A 9 1.46 9.82 5.76
N GLU A 10 2.01 10.74 6.58
CA GLU A 10 1.63 12.15 6.60
C GLU A 10 1.82 12.81 5.22
N ALA A 11 2.93 12.54 4.54
CA ALA A 11 3.18 13.06 3.19
C ALA A 11 2.16 12.54 2.17
N ILE A 12 1.80 11.26 2.20
CA ILE A 12 0.80 10.67 1.31
C ILE A 12 -0.58 11.26 1.59
N THR A 13 -0.96 11.42 2.86
CA THR A 13 -2.21 12.07 3.26
C THR A 13 -2.24 13.53 2.78
N ILE A 14 -1.14 14.28 2.89
CA ILE A 14 -1.03 15.65 2.33
C ILE A 14 -1.20 15.64 0.81
N ILE A 15 -0.55 14.70 0.10
CA ILE A 15 -0.66 14.56 -1.35
C ILE A 15 -2.10 14.28 -1.79
N LEU A 16 -2.79 13.36 -1.12
CA LEU A 16 -4.14 12.97 -1.47
C LEU A 16 -5.18 14.02 -1.07
N ASN A 17 -5.01 14.70 0.07
CA ASN A 17 -5.92 15.76 0.48
C ASN A 17 -5.80 17.03 -0.38
N ALA A 18 -4.65 17.24 -1.02
CA ALA A 18 -4.51 18.29 -2.04
C ALA A 18 -5.50 18.11 -3.21
N LYS A 19 -5.99 16.89 -3.48
CA LYS A 19 -7.04 16.61 -4.47
C LYS A 19 -8.41 17.21 -4.09
N ILE A 20 -8.80 17.19 -2.81
CA ILE A 20 -10.11 17.68 -2.34
C ILE A 20 -10.19 19.20 -2.48
N ASN A 21 -9.10 19.91 -2.18
CA ASN A 21 -9.00 21.36 -2.38
C ASN A 21 -8.86 21.76 -3.86
N ASN A 22 -8.65 20.77 -4.75
CA ASN A 22 -8.49 20.95 -6.19
C ASN A 22 -9.78 20.74 -6.98
N GLY A 23 -10.97 20.77 -6.36
CA GLY A 23 -12.27 20.73 -7.08
C GLY A 23 -12.48 21.82 -8.14
N SER A 24 -11.59 22.81 -8.23
CA SER A 24 -11.52 23.84 -9.29
C SER A 24 -10.61 23.45 -10.48
N PHE A 25 -9.75 22.43 -10.31
CA PHE A 25 -8.90 21.84 -11.35
C PHE A 25 -9.68 20.73 -12.07
N GLY A 26 -10.45 21.13 -13.08
CA GLY A 26 -11.21 20.18 -13.91
C GLY A 26 -12.37 20.77 -14.71
N VAL A 27 -12.67 22.07 -14.63
CA VAL A 27 -13.85 22.64 -15.30
C VAL A 27 -13.70 22.75 -16.82
N SER A 28 -12.54 22.49 -17.41
CA SER A 28 -12.35 22.54 -18.87
C SER A 28 -12.27 21.17 -19.57
N ASP A 29 -12.71 20.08 -18.93
CA ASP A 29 -13.05 18.83 -19.63
C ASP A 29 -14.46 18.40 -19.21
N HIS A 30 -15.48 18.97 -19.86
CA HIS A 30 -16.88 18.66 -19.61
C HIS A 30 -17.17 17.22 -20.05
N GLY A 31 -17.00 16.29 -19.09
CA GLY A 31 -17.26 14.87 -19.25
C GLY A 31 -17.24 14.14 -17.91
N ALA A 32 -18.14 14.54 -17.00
CA ALA A 32 -18.41 13.94 -15.69
C ALA A 32 -17.23 13.90 -14.69
N ALA A 33 -17.48 14.34 -13.46
CA ALA A 33 -16.63 14.09 -12.30
C ALA A 33 -16.53 12.56 -12.05
N GLY A 34 -15.67 11.89 -12.82
CA GLY A 34 -15.36 10.47 -12.66
C GLY A 34 -14.12 10.31 -11.79
N GLN A 35 -14.13 9.30 -10.91
CA GLN A 35 -12.96 8.85 -10.17
C GLN A 35 -11.72 8.73 -11.09
N PRO A 36 -10.51 8.99 -10.59
CA PRO A 36 -9.28 8.73 -11.32
C PRO A 36 -9.26 7.24 -11.72
N ARG A 37 -9.38 6.98 -13.02
CA ARG A 37 -9.35 5.63 -13.57
C ARG A 37 -7.93 5.26 -13.96
N ARG A 38 -7.61 4.00 -13.77
CA ARG A 38 -6.41 3.33 -14.23
C ARG A 38 -6.26 3.46 -15.76
N GLU A 39 -5.02 3.69 -16.20
CA GLU A 39 -4.65 3.89 -17.62
C GLU A 39 -4.11 2.62 -18.29
N THR A 40 -3.66 1.61 -17.52
CA THR A 40 -3.13 0.34 -18.03
C THR A 40 -4.02 -0.85 -17.64
N GLY A 41 -3.85 -2.03 -18.21
CA GLY A 41 -4.63 -3.21 -17.83
C GLY A 41 -5.81 -3.51 -18.75
N LEU A 42 -6.81 -4.22 -18.22
CA LEU A 42 -7.98 -4.65 -18.99
C LEU A 42 -8.89 -3.44 -19.29
N LEU A 43 -9.22 -3.23 -20.56
CA LEU A 43 -10.27 -2.28 -20.96
C LEU A 43 -11.60 -3.03 -21.01
N ASP A 44 -12.52 -2.64 -20.13
CA ASP A 44 -13.89 -3.17 -20.12
C ASP A 44 -14.76 -2.54 -21.23
N GLU A 45 -15.97 -3.04 -21.39
CA GLU A 45 -16.89 -2.54 -22.42
C GLU A 45 -17.28 -1.07 -22.20
N ARG A 46 -17.40 -0.62 -20.94
CA ARG A 46 -17.75 0.77 -20.60
C ARG A 46 -16.61 1.73 -20.96
N ASP A 47 -15.37 1.33 -20.74
CA ASP A 47 -14.19 2.11 -21.12
C ASP A 47 -14.06 2.23 -22.63
N VAL A 48 -14.33 1.13 -23.36
CA VAL A 48 -14.36 1.14 -24.83
C VAL A 48 -15.48 2.04 -25.35
N GLU A 49 -16.69 1.95 -24.81
CA GLU A 49 -17.81 2.81 -25.18
C GLU A 49 -17.51 4.28 -24.91
N ARG A 50 -16.99 4.61 -23.72
CA ARG A 50 -16.63 5.99 -23.36
C ARG A 50 -15.56 6.55 -24.29
N ALA A 51 -14.52 5.76 -24.60
CA ALA A 51 -13.46 6.19 -25.50
C ALA A 51 -13.95 6.43 -26.94
N LEU A 52 -15.04 5.77 -27.34
CA LEU A 52 -15.61 5.85 -28.69
C LEU A 52 -16.85 6.73 -28.80
N ALA A 53 -17.41 7.21 -27.68
CA ALA A 53 -18.68 7.96 -27.65
C ALA A 53 -18.69 9.18 -28.59
N ASN A 54 -17.57 9.90 -28.66
CA ASN A 54 -17.38 11.11 -29.47
C ASN A 54 -16.42 10.88 -30.65
N TYR A 55 -16.17 9.62 -31.02
CA TYR A 55 -15.19 9.27 -32.02
C TYR A 55 -15.79 9.29 -33.43
N VAL A 56 -15.24 10.15 -34.28
CA VAL A 56 -15.54 10.18 -35.72
C VAL A 56 -14.38 9.55 -36.49
N ARG A 57 -14.69 8.56 -37.33
CA ARG A 57 -13.68 7.79 -38.07
C ARG A 57 -12.95 8.67 -39.09
N PRO A 58 -11.61 8.83 -39.02
CA PRO A 58 -10.84 9.53 -40.04
C PRO A 58 -10.50 8.63 -41.23
N GLU A 59 -10.23 9.23 -42.38
CA GLU A 59 -9.88 8.50 -43.61
C GLU A 59 -8.62 7.63 -43.45
N CYS A 60 -7.65 8.08 -42.65
CA CYS A 60 -6.41 7.36 -42.41
C CYS A 60 -6.60 6.04 -41.62
N GLN A 61 -7.75 5.86 -40.94
CA GLN A 61 -8.04 4.64 -40.19
C GLN A 61 -8.06 3.41 -41.10
N ARG A 62 -8.50 3.53 -42.35
CA ARG A 62 -8.55 2.40 -43.29
C ARG A 62 -7.16 1.83 -43.59
N ALA A 63 -6.17 2.70 -43.78
CA ALA A 63 -4.78 2.28 -44.00
C ALA A 63 -4.21 1.60 -42.74
N ALA A 64 -4.51 2.15 -41.56
CA ALA A 64 -4.10 1.53 -40.29
C ALA A 64 -4.74 0.15 -40.05
N ALA A 65 -6.01 -0.03 -40.41
CA ALA A 65 -6.70 -1.31 -40.31
C ALA A 65 -6.10 -2.37 -41.25
N GLN A 66 -5.76 -1.97 -42.50
CA GLN A 66 -5.11 -2.85 -43.45
C GLN A 66 -3.72 -3.29 -42.96
N ALA A 67 -2.92 -2.34 -42.47
CA ALA A 67 -1.62 -2.63 -41.88
C ALA A 67 -1.73 -3.56 -40.67
N LEU A 68 -2.66 -3.29 -39.75
CA LEU A 68 -2.87 -4.11 -38.56
C LEU A 68 -3.32 -5.54 -38.92
N ALA A 69 -4.17 -5.71 -39.93
CA ALA A 69 -4.59 -7.02 -40.40
C ALA A 69 -3.44 -7.83 -41.03
N MET A 70 -2.50 -7.15 -41.71
CA MET A 70 -1.35 -7.80 -42.34
C MET A 70 -0.23 -8.10 -41.33
N ASP A 71 0.14 -7.10 -40.53
CA ASP A 71 1.33 -7.12 -39.68
C ASP A 71 1.06 -7.47 -38.23
N HIS A 72 -0.20 -7.50 -37.81
CA HIS A 72 -0.63 -7.61 -36.41
C HIS A 72 -0.10 -6.49 -35.49
N VAL A 73 0.73 -5.59 -36.02
CA VAL A 73 1.28 -4.42 -35.33
C VAL A 73 1.14 -3.20 -36.24
N VAL A 74 0.67 -2.07 -35.69
CA VAL A 74 0.67 -0.78 -36.38
C VAL A 74 1.04 0.34 -35.42
N VAL A 75 1.80 1.32 -35.91
CA VAL A 75 2.16 2.52 -35.15
C VAL A 75 1.35 3.71 -35.65
N LEU A 76 0.60 4.37 -34.75
CA LEU A 76 -0.17 5.58 -35.04
C LEU A 76 0.61 6.80 -34.54
N THR A 77 0.85 7.78 -35.41
CA THR A 77 1.63 8.97 -35.07
C THR A 77 0.80 10.22 -35.24
N GLY A 78 0.85 11.15 -34.30
CA GLY A 78 0.11 12.40 -34.43
C GLY A 78 0.06 13.24 -33.16
N ARG A 79 -0.31 14.50 -33.33
CA ARG A 79 -0.49 15.45 -32.23
C ARG A 79 -1.47 14.88 -31.19
N ARG A 80 -1.29 15.27 -29.92
CA ARG A 80 -2.29 15.00 -28.88
C ARG A 80 -3.63 15.66 -29.24
N GLY A 81 -4.74 15.08 -28.79
CA GLY A 81 -6.08 15.56 -29.15
C GLY A 81 -6.58 15.18 -30.56
N SER A 82 -5.76 14.52 -31.39
CA SER A 82 -6.14 14.09 -32.76
C SER A 82 -7.12 12.91 -32.83
N GLY A 83 -7.59 12.39 -31.69
CA GLY A 83 -8.43 11.19 -31.62
C GLY A 83 -7.66 9.87 -31.78
N LYS A 84 -6.32 9.87 -31.82
CA LYS A 84 -5.51 8.66 -32.03
C LYS A 84 -5.73 7.55 -30.99
N ARG A 85 -5.98 7.89 -29.71
CA ARG A 85 -6.33 6.93 -28.65
C ARG A 85 -7.63 6.19 -28.98
N ALA A 86 -8.69 6.95 -29.28
CA ALA A 86 -9.98 6.40 -29.69
C ALA A 86 -9.85 5.61 -31.00
N GLY A 87 -9.03 6.08 -31.94
CA GLY A 87 -8.69 5.37 -33.16
C GLY A 87 -8.04 4.01 -32.93
N ALA A 88 -7.05 3.93 -32.03
CA ALA A 88 -6.40 2.68 -31.66
C ALA A 88 -7.39 1.68 -31.05
N ILE A 89 -8.26 2.13 -30.15
CA ILE A 89 -9.31 1.31 -29.55
C ILE A 89 -10.32 0.86 -30.63
N SER A 90 -10.74 1.77 -31.52
CA SER A 90 -11.65 1.45 -32.62
C SER A 90 -11.07 0.43 -33.60
N LEU A 91 -9.75 0.44 -33.85
CA LEU A 91 -9.09 -0.53 -34.72
C LEU A 91 -9.10 -1.94 -34.11
N LEU A 92 -9.01 -2.03 -32.79
CA LEU A 92 -8.91 -3.30 -32.07
C LEU A 92 -10.29 -3.89 -31.74
N LYS A 93 -11.29 -3.05 -31.43
CA LYS A 93 -12.61 -3.48 -30.89
C LYS A 93 -13.18 -4.72 -31.59
N ASP A 94 -13.21 -4.72 -32.92
CA ASP A 94 -13.94 -5.69 -33.73
C ASP A 94 -13.06 -6.86 -34.28
N LEU A 95 -11.77 -6.96 -33.91
CA LEU A 95 -10.87 -7.98 -34.47
C LEU A 95 -11.11 -9.38 -33.91
N THR A 96 -11.25 -9.48 -32.59
CA THR A 96 -11.42 -10.75 -31.86
C THR A 96 -12.39 -10.54 -30.70
N ARG A 97 -12.95 -11.63 -30.17
CA ARG A 97 -13.78 -11.61 -28.94
C ARG A 97 -12.95 -11.58 -27.66
N GLU A 98 -11.63 -11.71 -27.78
CA GLU A 98 -10.73 -11.73 -26.64
C GLU A 98 -10.59 -10.33 -26.00
N PRO A 99 -10.08 -10.25 -24.77
CA PRO A 99 -9.90 -9.00 -24.06
C PRO A 99 -8.99 -7.99 -24.77
N LEU A 100 -9.32 -6.70 -24.63
CA LEU A 100 -8.47 -5.58 -25.00
C LEU A 100 -7.69 -5.11 -23.76
N ARG A 101 -6.37 -4.98 -23.88
CA ARG A 101 -5.49 -4.57 -22.78
C ARG A 101 -4.65 -3.35 -23.15
N THR A 102 -4.63 -2.35 -22.29
CA THR A 102 -3.70 -1.22 -22.38
C THR A 102 -2.38 -1.59 -21.70
N LEU A 103 -1.29 -1.44 -22.43
CA LEU A 103 0.08 -1.61 -21.93
C LEU A 103 0.67 -0.26 -21.51
N SER A 104 1.71 -0.33 -20.69
CA SER A 104 2.38 0.84 -20.13
C SER A 104 2.93 1.77 -21.23
N PRO A 105 2.69 3.09 -21.14
CA PRO A 105 3.15 4.05 -22.15
C PRO A 105 4.67 4.24 -22.15
N VAL A 106 5.35 3.81 -21.08
CA VAL A 106 6.81 3.93 -20.94
C VAL A 106 7.53 2.62 -21.24
N MET A 107 6.82 1.60 -21.72
CA MET A 107 7.41 0.31 -22.07
C MET A 107 8.32 0.46 -23.29
N THR A 108 9.58 0.05 -23.18
CA THR A 108 10.54 0.14 -24.29
C THR A 108 10.18 -0.86 -25.40
N VAL A 109 10.69 -0.66 -26.62
CA VAL A 109 10.51 -1.64 -27.71
C VAL A 109 11.14 -2.99 -27.36
N HIS A 110 12.23 -3.00 -26.59
CA HIS A 110 12.81 -4.24 -26.07
C HIS A 110 11.87 -4.97 -25.10
N GLU A 111 11.22 -4.23 -24.19
CA GLU A 111 10.23 -4.80 -23.28
C GLU A 111 8.98 -5.29 -24.01
N LEU A 112 8.53 -4.59 -25.06
CA LEU A 112 7.48 -5.07 -25.97
C LEU A 112 7.88 -6.40 -26.62
N ALA A 113 9.13 -6.51 -27.08
CA ALA A 113 9.63 -7.73 -27.72
C ALA A 113 9.76 -8.92 -26.74
N GLY A 114 9.89 -8.65 -25.44
CA GLY A 114 9.93 -9.66 -24.37
C GLY A 114 8.57 -9.91 -23.71
N TYR A 115 7.50 -9.22 -24.13
CA TYR A 115 6.20 -9.31 -23.50
C TYR A 115 5.50 -10.63 -23.84
N GLU A 116 4.85 -11.25 -22.85
CA GLU A 116 4.11 -12.49 -23.04
C GLU A 116 2.72 -12.21 -23.62
N TYR A 117 2.64 -12.23 -24.95
CA TYR A 117 1.37 -12.05 -25.68
C TYR A 117 0.51 -13.31 -25.60
N LYS A 118 -0.77 -13.14 -25.29
CA LYS A 118 -1.76 -14.22 -25.22
C LYS A 118 -2.51 -14.35 -26.54
N ALA A 119 -2.87 -15.59 -26.88
CA ALA A 119 -3.52 -15.88 -28.14
C ALA A 119 -4.84 -15.12 -28.32
N GLY A 120 -5.00 -14.50 -29.50
CA GLY A 120 -6.18 -13.73 -29.89
C GLY A 120 -6.36 -12.39 -29.15
N HIS A 121 -5.56 -12.10 -28.12
CA HIS A 121 -5.70 -10.89 -27.32
C HIS A 121 -5.32 -9.62 -28.11
N LYS A 122 -5.93 -8.50 -27.71
CA LYS A 122 -5.72 -7.20 -28.31
C LYS A 122 -4.96 -6.30 -27.34
N TYR A 123 -3.94 -5.62 -27.80
CA TYR A 123 -3.06 -4.78 -26.98
C TYR A 123 -2.95 -3.38 -27.55
N VAL A 124 -2.93 -2.37 -26.69
CA VAL A 124 -2.72 -0.98 -27.07
C VAL A 124 -1.69 -0.30 -26.17
N VAL A 125 -0.74 0.43 -26.75
CA VAL A 125 0.13 1.36 -26.01
C VAL A 125 -0.32 2.78 -26.37
N VAL A 126 -0.88 3.49 -25.41
CA VAL A 126 -1.41 4.85 -25.63
C VAL A 126 -0.35 5.89 -25.32
N ASP A 127 -0.11 6.83 -26.23
CA ASP A 127 0.86 7.92 -26.06
C ASP A 127 2.24 7.42 -25.59
N HIS A 128 2.75 6.38 -26.27
CA HIS A 128 4.07 5.80 -26.06
C HIS A 128 5.15 6.88 -26.03
N ILE A 129 5.94 6.85 -24.96
CA ILE A 129 7.10 7.72 -24.78
C ILE A 129 8.34 6.86 -24.90
N ASP A 130 9.25 7.30 -25.76
CA ASP A 130 10.55 6.67 -25.86
C ASP A 130 11.36 6.95 -24.58
N THR A 131 11.63 5.88 -23.84
CA THR A 131 12.39 5.91 -22.59
C THR A 131 13.75 5.22 -22.72
N ALA A 132 14.06 4.67 -23.90
CA ALA A 132 15.32 4.00 -24.15
C ALA A 132 16.44 5.02 -24.36
N THR A 133 17.65 4.70 -23.87
CA THR A 133 18.87 5.45 -24.21
C THR A 133 19.33 5.19 -25.63
N GLU A 134 18.87 4.10 -26.24
CA GLU A 134 19.17 3.71 -27.62
C GLU A 134 17.92 3.92 -28.50
N PRO A 135 18.09 4.40 -29.75
CA PRO A 135 16.97 4.62 -30.64
C PRO A 135 16.28 3.30 -31.03
N ASP A 136 14.98 3.39 -31.28
CA ASP A 136 14.19 2.31 -31.86
C ASP A 136 14.85 1.78 -33.16
N THR A 137 15.25 0.50 -33.16
CA THR A 137 15.85 -0.14 -34.35
C THR A 137 14.85 -1.02 -35.09
N ASP A 138 15.02 -1.17 -36.40
CA ASP A 138 14.27 -2.14 -37.22
C ASP A 138 14.35 -3.56 -36.66
N PHE A 139 15.49 -3.94 -36.07
CA PHE A 139 15.67 -5.25 -35.44
C PHE A 139 14.74 -5.43 -34.23
N ALA A 140 14.64 -4.42 -33.36
CA ALA A 140 13.78 -4.49 -32.19
C ALA A 140 12.29 -4.57 -32.59
N TRP A 141 11.87 -3.75 -33.54
CA TRP A 141 10.49 -3.77 -34.06
C TRP A 141 10.15 -5.05 -34.82
N ASN A 142 11.11 -5.65 -35.55
CA ASN A 142 10.93 -6.97 -36.16
C ASN A 142 10.58 -8.01 -35.10
N ARG A 143 11.31 -8.02 -33.98
CA ARG A 143 11.09 -8.96 -32.90
C ARG A 143 9.72 -8.76 -32.23
N VAL A 144 9.29 -7.51 -32.00
CA VAL A 144 7.92 -7.22 -31.51
C VAL A 144 6.89 -7.81 -32.46
N ARG A 145 6.98 -7.49 -33.76
CA ARG A 145 6.04 -7.97 -34.78
C ARG A 145 5.98 -9.49 -34.82
N ASP A 146 7.13 -10.16 -34.78
CA ASP A 146 7.22 -11.60 -34.88
C ASP A 146 6.64 -12.31 -33.64
N GLU A 147 6.88 -11.81 -32.42
CA GLU A 147 6.28 -12.37 -31.21
C GLU A 147 4.77 -12.13 -31.14
N VAL A 148 4.28 -10.94 -31.53
CA VAL A 148 2.84 -10.64 -31.60
C VAL A 148 2.15 -11.56 -32.62
N ARG A 149 2.73 -11.73 -33.82
CA ARG A 149 2.21 -12.62 -34.86
C ARG A 149 2.22 -14.08 -34.43
N LYS A 150 3.32 -14.53 -33.82
CA LYS A 150 3.48 -15.91 -33.31
C LYS A 150 2.44 -16.25 -32.26
N ALA A 151 2.09 -15.29 -31.40
CA ALA A 151 0.99 -15.44 -30.45
C ALA A 151 -0.40 -15.38 -31.12
N GLY A 152 -0.52 -14.86 -32.35
CA GLY A 152 -1.83 -14.55 -32.94
C GLY A 152 -2.54 -13.41 -32.22
N ALA A 153 -1.78 -12.51 -31.59
CA ALA A 153 -2.28 -11.31 -30.92
C ALA A 153 -2.26 -10.10 -31.88
N PHE A 154 -2.80 -8.97 -31.43
CA PHE A 154 -2.76 -7.69 -32.15
C PHE A 154 -2.27 -6.55 -31.27
N LEU A 155 -1.45 -5.65 -31.80
CA LEU A 155 -0.86 -4.53 -31.07
C LEU A 155 -1.02 -3.21 -31.84
N VAL A 156 -1.54 -2.18 -31.18
CA VAL A 156 -1.49 -0.80 -31.70
C VAL A 156 -0.65 0.05 -30.77
N VAL A 157 0.37 0.74 -31.31
CA VAL A 157 1.18 1.69 -30.55
C VAL A 157 0.87 3.09 -31.04
N SER A 158 0.45 4.00 -30.17
CA SER A 158 0.24 5.41 -30.53
C SER A 158 1.32 6.29 -29.91
N ARG A 159 1.87 7.25 -30.67
CA ARG A 159 2.88 8.20 -30.18
C ARG A 159 2.81 9.56 -30.86
N ALA A 160 3.47 10.56 -30.29
CA ALA A 160 3.48 11.92 -30.85
C ALA A 160 4.46 12.03 -32.03
N ALA A 161 5.70 11.57 -31.84
CA ALA A 161 6.75 11.61 -32.85
C ALA A 161 6.74 10.36 -33.73
N PRO A 162 7.04 10.49 -35.04
CA PRO A 162 7.16 9.34 -35.93
C PRO A 162 8.32 8.41 -35.54
N VAL A 163 8.22 7.16 -35.96
CA VAL A 163 9.33 6.18 -35.88
C VAL A 163 9.88 6.02 -37.29
N GLU A 164 11.20 6.13 -37.44
CA GLU A 164 11.89 5.91 -38.71
C GLU A 164 12.28 4.43 -38.84
N VAL A 165 11.28 3.57 -39.04
CA VAL A 165 11.44 2.12 -39.22
C VAL A 165 10.60 1.62 -40.39
N ASP A 166 11.16 0.72 -41.19
CA ASP A 166 10.49 0.18 -42.39
C ASP A 166 9.70 -1.10 -42.08
N VAL A 167 9.99 -1.72 -40.94
CA VAL A 167 9.50 -3.06 -40.56
C VAL A 167 8.04 -3.08 -40.11
N VAL A 168 7.59 -1.99 -39.50
CA VAL A 168 6.23 -1.83 -38.99
C VAL A 168 5.62 -0.61 -39.64
N THR A 169 4.42 -0.78 -40.19
CA THR A 169 3.72 0.32 -40.85
C THR A 169 3.40 1.43 -39.85
N THR A 170 3.92 2.63 -40.13
CA THR A 170 3.63 3.85 -39.38
C THR A 170 2.60 4.69 -40.11
N VAL A 171 1.45 4.94 -39.48
CA VAL A 171 0.36 5.75 -40.05
C VAL A 171 0.30 7.10 -39.34
N ARG A 172 0.44 8.17 -40.11
CA ARG A 172 0.22 9.54 -39.61
C ARG A 172 -1.28 9.77 -39.41
N TRP A 173 -1.70 9.77 -38.16
CA TRP A 173 -3.06 10.01 -37.73
C TRP A 173 -3.45 11.47 -37.91
N LYS A 174 -4.50 11.71 -38.68
CA LYS A 174 -5.08 13.04 -38.88
C LYS A 174 -6.52 13.02 -38.37
N PRO A 175 -6.93 13.98 -37.52
CA PRO A 175 -8.33 14.08 -37.13
C PRO A 175 -9.19 14.39 -38.36
N PRO A 176 -10.48 14.00 -38.37
CA PRO A 176 -11.41 14.49 -39.37
C PRO A 176 -11.52 16.02 -39.34
N PRO A 177 -11.89 16.68 -40.44
CA PRO A 177 -12.20 18.11 -40.43
C PRO A 177 -13.24 18.46 -39.36
N ALA A 178 -13.12 19.64 -38.72
CA ALA A 178 -14.06 20.08 -37.69
C ALA A 178 -15.53 20.01 -38.14
N GLU A 179 -15.81 20.36 -39.39
CA GLU A 179 -17.12 20.28 -40.00
C GLU A 179 -17.70 18.85 -40.01
N ALA A 180 -16.87 17.83 -40.28
CA ALA A 180 -17.30 16.44 -40.25
C ALA A 180 -17.64 15.97 -38.83
N ILE A 181 -16.90 16.47 -37.83
CA ILE A 181 -17.17 16.18 -36.42
C ILE A 181 -18.47 16.86 -35.99
N LEU A 182 -18.63 18.14 -36.28
CA LEU A 182 -19.85 18.90 -35.96
C LEU A 182 -21.09 18.28 -36.60
N ARG A 183 -21.05 17.92 -37.89
CA ARG A 183 -22.18 17.25 -38.56
C ARG A 183 -22.51 15.88 -37.98
N ALA A 184 -21.54 15.17 -37.44
CA ALA A 184 -21.82 13.89 -36.79
C ALA A 184 -22.63 14.05 -35.49
N HIS A 185 -22.49 15.21 -34.81
CA HIS A 185 -23.15 15.49 -33.54
C HIS A 185 -24.36 16.45 -33.68
N LEU A 186 -24.44 17.22 -34.77
CA LEU A 186 -25.50 18.17 -35.09
C LEU A 186 -25.98 17.91 -36.53
N PRO A 187 -26.63 16.76 -36.81
CA PRO A 187 -26.98 16.35 -38.17
C PRO A 187 -27.99 17.28 -38.85
N ASP A 188 -28.85 17.96 -38.07
CA ASP A 188 -29.98 18.75 -38.57
C ASP A 188 -29.89 20.28 -38.29
N ASP A 189 -28.74 20.78 -37.80
CA ASP A 189 -28.57 22.21 -37.45
C ASP A 189 -27.40 22.88 -38.20
N ASP A 190 -27.60 23.12 -39.51
CA ASP A 190 -26.61 23.77 -40.38
C ASP A 190 -26.19 25.17 -39.88
N ASN A 191 -27.10 25.89 -39.20
CA ASN A 191 -26.82 27.23 -38.69
C ASN A 191 -25.84 27.17 -37.50
N ALA A 192 -26.06 26.26 -36.55
CA ALA A 192 -25.13 26.04 -35.45
C ALA A 192 -23.76 25.57 -35.94
N VAL A 193 -23.71 24.65 -36.90
CA VAL A 193 -22.44 24.19 -37.51
C VAL A 193 -21.68 25.37 -38.12
N HIS A 194 -22.35 26.22 -38.91
CA HIS A 194 -21.71 27.39 -39.52
C HIS A 194 -21.19 28.39 -38.48
N LYS A 195 -21.96 28.66 -37.41
CA LYS A 195 -21.51 29.53 -36.33
C LYS A 195 -20.28 28.97 -35.62
N LEU A 196 -20.30 27.68 -35.25
CA LEU A 196 -19.20 27.03 -34.53
C LEU A 196 -17.90 27.01 -35.35
N LEU A 197 -17.98 26.74 -36.66
CA LEU A 197 -16.80 26.76 -37.54
C LEU A 197 -16.12 28.13 -37.63
N ARG A 198 -16.83 29.22 -37.35
CA ARG A 198 -16.25 30.58 -37.36
C ARG A 198 -15.52 30.95 -36.08
N VAL A 199 -15.81 30.25 -34.97
CA VAL A 199 -15.30 30.59 -33.64
C VAL A 199 -14.32 29.54 -33.11
N LEU A 200 -14.45 28.28 -33.52
CA LEU A 200 -13.55 27.22 -33.12
C LEU A 200 -12.15 27.42 -33.73
N PRO A 201 -11.08 27.32 -32.92
CA PRO A 201 -9.71 27.31 -33.45
C PRO A 201 -9.46 26.13 -34.41
N ASP A 202 -8.64 26.34 -35.43
CA ASP A 202 -8.25 25.31 -36.41
C ASP A 202 -7.55 24.10 -35.77
N ASP A 203 -6.93 24.28 -34.60
CA ASP A 203 -6.20 23.27 -33.84
C ASP A 203 -7.00 22.69 -32.66
N CYS A 204 -8.30 22.97 -32.58
CA CYS A 204 -9.15 22.48 -31.51
C CYS A 204 -9.18 20.93 -31.48
N ALA A 205 -9.04 20.34 -30.29
CA ALA A 205 -9.07 18.89 -30.12
C ALA A 205 -10.46 18.31 -30.47
N MET A 206 -10.49 17.14 -31.10
CA MET A 206 -11.73 16.48 -31.55
C MET A 206 -12.75 16.31 -30.41
N ALA A 207 -12.29 15.92 -29.22
CA ALA A 207 -13.15 15.75 -28.05
C ALA A 207 -13.81 17.07 -27.61
N ARG A 208 -13.11 18.20 -27.72
CA ARG A 208 -13.64 19.52 -27.39
C ARG A 208 -14.69 19.95 -28.40
N ILE A 209 -14.43 19.76 -29.70
CA ILE A 209 -15.41 20.04 -30.76
C ILE A 209 -16.71 19.23 -30.52
N ALA A 210 -16.58 17.94 -30.20
CA ALA A 210 -17.71 17.07 -29.91
C ALA A 210 -18.46 17.48 -28.63
N ALA A 211 -17.75 17.87 -27.57
CA ALA A 211 -18.38 18.32 -26.32
C ALA A 211 -19.24 19.57 -26.54
N VAL A 212 -18.73 20.55 -27.29
CA VAL A 212 -19.47 21.78 -27.64
C VAL A 212 -20.68 21.46 -28.49
N ALA A 213 -20.52 20.58 -29.48
CA ALA A 213 -21.63 20.13 -30.30
C ALA A 213 -22.71 19.43 -29.45
N ALA A 214 -22.32 18.63 -28.46
CA ALA A 214 -23.24 17.98 -27.53
C ALA A 214 -23.98 18.99 -26.63
N GLU A 215 -23.30 20.04 -26.15
CA GLU A 215 -23.95 21.12 -25.39
C GLU A 215 -24.99 21.87 -26.22
N VAL A 216 -24.66 22.19 -27.46
CA VAL A 216 -25.58 22.84 -28.40
C VAL A 216 -26.75 21.91 -28.74
N ALA A 217 -26.49 20.62 -28.97
CA ALA A 217 -27.53 19.62 -29.19
C ALA A 217 -28.47 19.47 -27.97
N ALA A 218 -27.96 19.70 -26.75
CA ALA A 218 -28.72 19.73 -25.52
C ALA A 218 -29.54 21.04 -25.32
N GLY A 219 -29.48 21.96 -26.29
CA GLY A 219 -30.27 23.20 -26.30
C GLY A 219 -29.55 24.43 -25.73
N LYS A 220 -28.26 24.35 -25.40
CA LYS A 220 -27.49 25.54 -25.04
C LYS A 220 -27.27 26.43 -26.27
N PRO A 221 -27.38 27.77 -26.14
CA PRO A 221 -26.97 28.69 -27.19
C PRO A 221 -25.49 28.49 -27.56
N VAL A 222 -25.16 28.68 -28.84
CA VAL A 222 -23.78 28.53 -29.34
C VAL A 222 -22.82 29.44 -28.59
N GLU A 223 -23.25 30.68 -28.30
CA GLU A 223 -22.44 31.68 -27.62
C GLU A 223 -22.07 31.21 -26.19
N GLU A 224 -23.02 30.64 -25.44
CA GLU A 224 -22.79 30.12 -24.08
C GLU A 224 -21.93 28.83 -24.09
N ALA A 225 -22.15 27.94 -25.06
CA ALA A 225 -21.37 26.71 -25.20
C ALA A 225 -19.89 26.99 -25.57
N VAL A 226 -19.64 28.10 -26.27
CA VAL A 226 -18.31 28.55 -26.67
C VAL A 226 -17.60 29.32 -25.56
N ASP A 227 -18.30 30.12 -24.75
CA ASP A 227 -17.70 30.83 -23.61
C ASP A 227 -17.04 29.87 -22.60
N ASN A 228 -17.62 28.66 -22.43
CA ASN A 228 -17.05 27.59 -21.60
C ASN A 228 -15.73 27.02 -22.15
N LEU A 229 -15.31 27.36 -23.36
CA LEU A 229 -14.08 26.86 -23.99
C LEU A 229 -12.86 27.74 -23.72
N ASP A 230 -13.04 28.89 -23.09
CA ASP A 230 -11.96 29.83 -22.81
C ASP A 230 -11.11 30.18 -24.05
N ILE A 231 -11.74 30.26 -25.23
CA ILE A 231 -11.04 30.43 -26.52
C ILE A 231 -10.22 31.74 -26.56
N ASP A 232 -10.70 32.79 -25.89
CA ASP A 232 -10.06 34.09 -25.81
C ASP A 232 -8.97 34.19 -24.73
N ALA A 233 -8.92 33.24 -23.79
CA ALA A 233 -8.12 33.36 -22.58
C ALA A 233 -6.62 33.51 -22.84
N ALA A 234 -6.11 32.81 -23.85
CA ALA A 234 -4.71 32.91 -24.25
C ALA A 234 -4.35 34.32 -24.76
N ASP A 235 -5.24 34.94 -25.54
CA ASP A 235 -5.03 36.28 -26.07
C ASP A 235 -5.18 37.34 -24.98
N VAL A 236 -6.13 37.16 -24.06
CA VAL A 236 -6.28 38.03 -22.87
C VAL A 236 -5.02 38.00 -22.01
N VAL A 237 -4.49 36.82 -21.70
CA VAL A 237 -3.25 36.70 -20.90
C VAL A 237 -2.06 37.29 -21.65
N ARG A 238 -1.92 37.00 -22.96
CA ARG A 238 -0.81 37.54 -23.77
C ARG A 238 -0.84 39.07 -23.82
N ALA A 239 -2.01 39.66 -24.08
CA ALA A 239 -2.21 41.11 -24.08
C ALA A 239 -1.99 41.70 -22.69
N TRP A 240 -2.33 40.97 -21.62
CA TRP A 240 -2.02 41.41 -20.27
C TRP A 240 -0.52 41.56 -20.07
N PHE A 241 0.34 40.66 -20.57
CA PHE A 241 1.81 40.80 -20.39
C PHE A 241 2.44 42.00 -21.14
N ASP A 242 1.75 42.60 -22.10
CA ASP A 242 2.28 43.70 -22.90
C ASP A 242 2.32 45.01 -22.08
N GLY A 243 3.53 45.50 -21.82
CA GLY A 243 3.75 46.77 -21.11
C GLY A 243 3.64 46.71 -19.57
N ARG A 244 3.69 45.50 -18.97
CA ARG A 244 3.61 45.33 -17.51
C ARG A 244 4.91 45.64 -16.80
N THR A 245 4.76 46.13 -15.57
CA THR A 245 5.88 46.39 -14.66
C THR A 245 6.39 45.09 -14.03
N ARG A 246 7.66 45.06 -13.63
CA ARG A 246 8.22 43.91 -12.91
C ARG A 246 7.47 43.59 -11.61
N ALA A 247 6.92 44.59 -10.93
CA ALA A 247 6.13 44.38 -9.72
C ALA A 247 4.84 43.58 -9.99
N GLU A 248 4.17 43.84 -11.13
CA GLU A 248 3.00 43.07 -11.57
C GLU A 248 3.40 41.65 -12.02
N ILE A 249 4.55 41.50 -12.68
CA ILE A 249 5.09 40.17 -13.06
C ILE A 249 5.43 39.34 -11.81
N ILE A 250 6.01 39.96 -10.79
CA ILE A 250 6.26 39.31 -9.48
C ILE A 250 4.95 38.90 -8.81
N ASP A 251 3.90 39.73 -8.88
CA ASP A 251 2.57 39.39 -8.34
C ASP A 251 2.02 38.10 -8.92
N VAL A 252 1.94 38.00 -10.25
CA VAL A 252 1.38 36.82 -10.91
C VAL A 252 2.29 35.60 -10.79
N THR A 253 3.61 35.80 -10.67
CA THR A 253 4.56 34.72 -10.40
C THR A 253 4.41 34.17 -8.98
N ALA A 254 4.31 35.05 -7.97
CA ALA A 254 4.05 34.63 -6.60
C ALA A 254 2.71 33.88 -6.52
N LEU A 255 1.67 34.38 -7.20
CA LEU A 255 0.36 33.73 -7.25
C LEU A 255 0.43 32.35 -7.92
N ALA A 256 1.24 32.19 -8.96
CA ALA A 256 1.37 30.91 -9.66
C ALA A 256 1.94 29.78 -8.80
N PHE A 257 2.69 30.09 -7.74
CA PHE A 257 3.30 29.09 -6.84
C PHE A 257 2.86 29.18 -5.37
N ALA A 258 2.07 30.18 -5.00
CA ALA A 258 1.61 30.44 -3.64
C ALA A 258 0.12 30.85 -3.59
N MET A 259 -0.68 30.34 -4.52
CA MET A 259 -2.13 30.52 -4.56
C MET A 259 -2.84 29.85 -3.38
N ASP A 260 -4.06 30.34 -3.09
CA ASP A 260 -4.93 29.90 -1.99
C ASP A 260 -4.35 30.14 -0.58
N LEU A 261 -3.32 30.97 -0.47
CA LEU A 261 -2.81 31.43 0.82
C LEU A 261 -3.61 32.62 1.36
N PRO A 262 -3.77 32.75 2.68
CA PRO A 262 -4.30 33.96 3.30
C PRO A 262 -3.53 35.20 2.84
N ALA A 263 -4.21 36.34 2.68
CA ALA A 263 -3.62 37.57 2.13
C ALA A 263 -2.27 37.96 2.78
N ARG A 264 -2.16 37.86 4.11
CA ARG A 264 -0.93 38.19 4.82
C ARG A 264 0.25 37.29 4.45
N ASP A 265 -0.02 35.99 4.33
CA ASP A 265 1.02 35.01 3.99
C ASP A 265 1.41 35.18 2.52
N PHE A 266 0.43 35.38 1.63
CA PHE A 266 0.69 35.69 0.23
C PHE A 266 1.61 36.91 0.06
N GLU A 267 1.32 38.03 0.73
CA GLU A 267 2.14 39.24 0.66
C GLU A 267 3.56 39.02 1.18
N ALA A 268 3.73 38.21 2.25
CA ALA A 268 5.05 37.84 2.74
C ALA A 268 5.84 37.03 1.70
N ARG A 269 5.19 36.09 1.01
CA ARG A 269 5.82 35.28 -0.05
C ARG A 269 6.19 36.12 -1.27
N ARG A 270 5.28 36.99 -1.72
CA ARG A 270 5.53 37.96 -2.80
C ARG A 270 6.71 38.87 -2.47
N ALA A 271 6.76 39.42 -1.25
CA ALA A 271 7.86 40.29 -0.81
C ALA A 271 9.22 39.56 -0.80
N ALA A 272 9.24 38.28 -0.41
CA ALA A 272 10.44 37.45 -0.47
C ALA A 272 10.90 37.21 -1.93
N LEU A 273 9.97 36.93 -2.85
CA LEU A 273 10.30 36.82 -4.27
C LEU A 273 10.88 38.11 -4.84
N ASP A 274 10.26 39.26 -4.52
CA ASP A 274 10.76 40.57 -4.96
C ASP A 274 12.20 40.85 -4.46
N ALA A 275 12.52 40.45 -3.23
CA ALA A 275 13.87 40.56 -2.70
C ALA A 275 14.89 39.70 -3.48
N GLU A 276 14.53 38.45 -3.82
CA GLU A 276 15.39 37.56 -4.63
C GLU A 276 15.58 38.09 -6.06
N VAL A 277 14.52 38.65 -6.66
CA VAL A 277 14.57 39.26 -8.00
C VAL A 277 15.43 40.51 -7.99
N ARG A 278 15.29 41.40 -7.01
CA ARG A 278 16.13 42.61 -6.88
C ARG A 278 17.61 42.28 -6.69
N THR A 279 17.90 41.17 -6.01
CA THR A 279 19.28 40.70 -5.79
C THR A 279 19.95 40.26 -7.10
N ARG A 280 19.22 39.61 -8.01
CA ARG A 280 19.77 39.06 -9.27
C ARG A 280 19.60 39.96 -10.48
N LEU A 281 18.57 40.80 -10.50
CA LEU A 281 18.31 41.79 -11.55
C LEU A 281 18.30 43.22 -10.98
N PRO A 282 19.46 43.77 -10.59
CA PRO A 282 19.53 45.16 -10.18
C PRO A 282 19.21 46.07 -11.38
N GLY A 283 18.25 47.01 -11.25
CA GLY A 283 18.03 48.00 -12.33
C GLY A 283 16.67 48.67 -12.42
N GLU A 284 15.61 48.15 -11.78
CA GLU A 284 14.38 48.92 -11.55
C GLU A 284 14.38 49.40 -10.11
N GLY A 285 14.58 50.70 -9.91
CA GLY A 285 14.40 51.33 -8.60
C GLY A 285 12.97 51.14 -8.10
N PRO A 286 12.71 51.34 -6.79
CA PRO A 286 11.35 51.27 -6.26
C PRO A 286 10.43 52.16 -7.10
N PRO A 287 9.22 51.69 -7.46
CA PRO A 287 8.26 52.56 -8.12
C PRO A 287 8.10 53.82 -7.29
N ALA A 288 8.16 54.99 -7.93
CA ALA A 288 7.99 56.26 -7.24
C ALA A 288 6.70 56.19 -6.42
N ALA A 289 6.83 56.31 -5.09
CA ALA A 289 5.70 56.33 -4.17
C ALA A 289 4.82 57.54 -4.54
N GLY A 290 3.72 57.30 -5.27
CA GLY A 290 2.81 58.38 -5.70
C GLY A 290 2.04 58.16 -6.99
N GLY A 291 2.24 57.09 -7.75
CA GLY A 291 1.33 56.74 -8.85
C GLY A 291 0.01 56.19 -8.31
N PRO A 292 -1.17 56.63 -8.80
CA PRO A 292 -2.44 56.04 -8.39
C PRO A 292 -2.40 54.54 -8.71
N THR A 293 -2.73 53.70 -7.72
CA THR A 293 -3.04 52.29 -7.93
C THR A 293 -4.11 52.24 -9.04
N PRO A 294 -3.85 51.65 -10.21
CA PRO A 294 -4.91 51.49 -11.20
C PRO A 294 -5.89 50.44 -10.66
N THR A 295 -6.90 50.90 -9.93
CA THR A 295 -8.16 50.17 -9.79
C THR A 295 -8.81 50.13 -11.17
N ALA A 296 -8.57 49.03 -11.90
CA ALA A 296 -9.42 48.62 -13.00
C ALA A 296 -9.72 47.13 -12.83
N ALA A 297 -10.77 46.85 -12.08
CA ALA A 297 -11.32 45.50 -11.86
C ALA A 297 -11.75 44.79 -13.17
N ALA A 298 -11.65 45.45 -14.34
CA ALA A 298 -11.99 44.90 -15.64
C ALA A 298 -10.81 44.18 -16.35
N ASP A 299 -9.55 44.47 -15.98
CA ASP A 299 -8.34 43.96 -16.66
C ASP A 299 -7.45 43.06 -15.77
N SER A 300 -7.95 42.63 -14.61
CA SER A 300 -7.16 41.85 -13.65
C SER A 300 -7.27 40.35 -13.92
N LEU A 301 -6.13 39.69 -14.22
CA LEU A 301 -6.03 38.22 -14.27
C LEU A 301 -6.31 37.55 -12.91
N THR A 302 -6.42 38.34 -11.83
CA THR A 302 -6.52 37.86 -10.45
C THR A 302 -7.77 38.41 -9.76
N VAL A 303 -8.34 37.63 -8.86
CA VAL A 303 -9.46 38.02 -7.99
C VAL A 303 -9.14 37.63 -6.55
N VAL A 304 -9.73 38.36 -5.60
CA VAL A 304 -9.73 37.98 -4.18
C VAL A 304 -11.05 37.31 -3.91
N ASP A 305 -11.00 36.10 -3.36
CA ASP A 305 -12.21 35.41 -2.92
C ASP A 305 -12.73 36.10 -1.65
N PRO A 306 -13.95 36.66 -1.66
CA PRO A 306 -14.49 37.40 -0.52
C PRO A 306 -14.83 36.49 0.67
N ALA A 307 -14.97 35.18 0.46
CA ALA A 307 -15.31 34.24 1.54
C ALA A 307 -14.06 33.78 2.31
N THR A 308 -12.95 33.58 1.61
CA THR A 308 -11.70 33.08 2.20
C THR A 308 -10.61 34.13 2.34
N GLU A 309 -10.82 35.33 1.79
CA GLU A 309 -9.81 36.41 1.67
C GLU A 309 -8.50 35.93 1.00
N THR A 310 -8.58 34.89 0.17
CA THR A 310 -7.44 34.33 -0.56
C THR A 310 -7.38 34.88 -1.99
N ARG A 311 -6.16 35.03 -2.52
CA ARG A 311 -5.95 35.49 -3.91
C ARG A 311 -5.91 34.28 -4.85
N ARG A 312 -6.60 34.39 -5.99
CA ARG A 312 -6.67 33.37 -7.03
C ARG A 312 -6.69 33.98 -8.43
N PHE A 313 -6.47 33.17 -9.45
CA PHE A 313 -6.70 33.59 -10.84
C PHE A 313 -8.21 33.76 -11.09
N ALA A 314 -8.56 34.77 -11.88
CA ALA A 314 -9.95 35.09 -12.20
C ALA A 314 -10.65 33.94 -12.96
N ARG A 315 -9.91 33.30 -13.88
CA ARG A 315 -10.31 32.07 -14.57
C ARG A 315 -9.27 30.98 -14.29
N PRO A 316 -9.67 29.73 -14.01
CA PRO A 316 -8.72 28.64 -13.74
C PRO A 316 -7.68 28.43 -14.86
N VAL A 317 -8.08 28.61 -16.12
CA VAL A 317 -7.20 28.47 -17.30
C VAL A 317 -6.03 29.47 -17.29
N TYR A 318 -6.19 30.65 -16.66
CA TYR A 318 -5.15 31.68 -16.64
C TYR A 318 -3.88 31.22 -15.94
N HIS A 319 -3.96 30.30 -14.96
CA HIS A 319 -2.78 29.84 -14.22
C HIS A 319 -1.72 29.23 -15.15
N GLY A 320 -2.14 28.30 -16.03
CA GLY A 320 -1.23 27.67 -16.98
C GLY A 320 -0.75 28.63 -18.07
N LEU A 321 -1.64 29.48 -18.58
CA LEU A 321 -1.31 30.47 -19.62
C LEU A 321 -0.31 31.52 -19.12
N VAL A 322 -0.46 31.99 -17.88
CA VAL A 322 0.49 32.91 -17.24
C VAL A 322 1.85 32.26 -17.11
N LEU A 323 1.93 31.00 -16.67
CA LEU A 323 3.20 30.28 -16.57
C LEU A 323 3.85 30.07 -17.95
N ALA A 324 3.06 29.83 -18.99
CA ALA A 324 3.56 29.75 -20.37
C ALA A 324 4.17 31.08 -20.84
N GLU A 325 3.48 32.21 -20.61
CA GLU A 325 4.01 33.54 -20.97
C GLU A 325 5.23 33.93 -20.11
N LEU A 326 5.24 33.60 -18.81
CA LEU A 326 6.43 33.78 -17.94
C LEU A 326 7.63 33.00 -18.47
N SER A 327 7.43 31.73 -18.85
CA SER A 327 8.49 30.88 -19.40
C SER A 327 9.03 31.44 -20.72
N ALA A 328 8.15 31.92 -21.60
CA ALA A 328 8.52 32.45 -22.91
C ALA A 328 9.19 33.83 -22.85
N ARG A 329 8.81 34.70 -21.90
CA ARG A 329 9.22 36.13 -21.88
C ARG A 329 10.29 36.46 -20.84
N CYS A 330 10.34 35.74 -19.72
CA CYS A 330 11.29 36.07 -18.64
C CYS A 330 12.65 35.42 -18.86
N ALA A 331 13.72 36.19 -18.67
CA ALA A 331 15.09 35.71 -18.81
C ALA A 331 15.49 34.69 -17.73
N ASP A 332 16.52 33.88 -17.99
CA ASP A 332 16.96 32.84 -17.05
C ASP A 332 17.37 33.39 -15.68
N LEU A 333 17.96 34.59 -15.59
CA LEU A 333 18.26 35.23 -14.31
C LEU A 333 17.01 35.49 -13.44
N TYR A 334 15.85 35.71 -14.07
CA TYR A 334 14.59 35.84 -13.35
C TYR A 334 14.16 34.48 -12.79
N TRP A 335 14.28 33.42 -13.58
CA TRP A 335 14.00 32.06 -13.13
C TRP A 335 14.98 31.56 -12.07
N ASP A 336 16.24 32.01 -12.08
CA ASP A 336 17.18 31.77 -10.98
C ASP A 336 16.72 32.42 -9.66
N ALA A 337 16.11 33.61 -9.73
CA ALA A 337 15.51 34.26 -8.58
C ALA A 337 14.27 33.50 -8.09
N VAL A 338 13.40 33.07 -9.01
CA VAL A 338 12.23 32.24 -8.70
C VAL A 338 12.68 30.92 -8.06
N ARG A 339 13.71 30.26 -8.58
CA ARG A 339 14.27 29.03 -8.02
C ARG A 339 14.76 29.24 -6.59
N ALA A 340 15.57 30.27 -6.36
CA ALA A 340 16.08 30.58 -5.04
C ALA A 340 14.96 30.86 -4.04
N TRP A 341 13.95 31.63 -4.45
CA TRP A 341 12.75 31.87 -3.65
C TRP A 341 11.99 30.57 -3.34
N LEU A 342 11.72 29.72 -4.35
CA LEU A 342 11.06 28.43 -4.15
C LEU A 342 11.81 27.55 -3.14
N HIS A 343 13.14 27.52 -3.19
CA HIS A 343 13.96 26.78 -2.22
C HIS A 343 13.73 27.22 -0.77
N THR A 344 13.35 28.47 -0.53
CA THR A 344 13.06 28.99 0.82
C THR A 344 11.68 28.60 1.35
N ILE A 345 10.74 28.26 0.46
CA ILE A 345 9.33 28.02 0.83
C ILE A 345 8.92 26.55 0.71
N VAL A 346 9.78 25.70 0.14
CA VAL A 346 9.62 24.24 0.14
C VAL A 346 9.58 23.71 1.58
N GLY A 347 8.56 22.91 1.86
CA GLY A 347 8.18 22.34 3.16
C GLY A 347 7.23 23.20 3.98
N GLU A 348 6.93 24.43 3.54
CA GLU A 348 5.93 25.30 4.19
C GLU A 348 4.59 25.29 3.45
N THR A 349 4.63 25.24 2.11
CA THR A 349 3.44 25.29 1.24
C THR A 349 3.62 24.42 -0.01
N ASP A 350 3.76 23.10 0.15
CA ASP A 350 4.18 22.22 -0.96
C ASP A 350 3.12 22.05 -2.05
N SER A 351 1.83 22.07 -1.70
CA SER A 351 0.74 21.86 -2.68
C SER A 351 0.66 22.98 -3.74
N PRO A 352 0.64 24.29 -3.39
CA PRO A 352 0.68 25.36 -4.38
C PRO A 352 1.93 25.35 -5.27
N ILE A 353 3.09 25.04 -4.70
CA ILE A 353 4.37 24.94 -5.45
C ILE A 353 4.28 23.80 -6.46
N ALA A 354 3.85 22.62 -6.01
CA ALA A 354 3.72 21.45 -6.85
C ALA A 354 2.74 21.67 -8.01
N ARG A 355 1.61 22.33 -7.74
CA ARG A 355 0.61 22.69 -8.74
C ARG A 355 1.15 23.68 -9.77
N GLY A 356 1.86 24.72 -9.32
CA GLY A 356 2.52 25.68 -10.21
C GLY A 356 3.57 25.02 -11.10
N LEU A 357 4.43 24.16 -10.54
CA LEU A 357 5.46 23.45 -11.31
C LEU A 357 4.85 22.43 -12.29
N ALA A 358 3.79 21.72 -11.91
CA ALA A 358 3.07 20.82 -12.82
C ALA A 358 2.45 21.59 -13.99
N LYS A 359 1.90 22.79 -13.76
CA LYS A 359 1.40 23.64 -14.86
C LYS A 359 2.53 24.21 -15.70
N LEU A 360 3.64 24.64 -15.11
CA LEU A 360 4.82 25.10 -15.85
C LEU A 360 5.37 23.98 -16.76
N ALA A 361 5.31 22.72 -16.33
CA ALA A 361 5.79 21.58 -17.11
C ALA A 361 5.02 21.35 -18.43
N THR A 362 3.81 21.92 -18.56
CA THR A 362 3.07 21.92 -19.84
C THR A 362 3.72 22.81 -20.90
N ALA A 363 4.41 23.87 -20.47
CA ALA A 363 5.08 24.83 -21.34
C ALA A 363 6.60 24.58 -21.45
N ASP A 364 7.25 24.24 -20.34
CA ASP A 364 8.70 24.07 -20.24
C ASP A 364 9.05 22.89 -19.30
N LEU A 365 8.82 21.69 -19.80
CA LEU A 365 9.11 20.44 -19.10
C LEU A 365 10.60 20.33 -18.76
N THR A 366 11.49 20.74 -19.66
CA THR A 366 12.95 20.63 -19.48
C THR A 366 13.41 21.45 -18.29
N ARG A 367 12.93 22.69 -18.13
CA ARG A 367 13.24 23.50 -16.93
C ARG A 367 12.70 22.86 -15.66
N VAL A 368 11.45 22.40 -15.67
CA VAL A 368 10.86 21.75 -14.48
C VAL A 368 11.67 20.52 -14.07
N GLU A 369 12.05 19.69 -15.04
CA GLU A 369 12.86 18.49 -14.81
C GLU A 369 14.26 18.81 -14.28
N GLN A 370 15.02 19.63 -15.00
CA GLN A 370 16.44 19.85 -14.70
C GLN A 370 16.67 20.79 -13.50
N THR A 371 15.82 21.80 -13.32
CA THR A 371 16.03 22.84 -12.32
C THR A 371 15.46 22.48 -10.95
N TYR A 372 14.38 21.68 -10.91
CA TYR A 372 13.62 21.40 -9.69
C TYR A 372 13.53 19.90 -9.40
N LEU A 373 12.93 19.13 -10.31
CA LEU A 373 12.63 17.71 -10.06
C LEU A 373 13.88 16.86 -9.86
N GLU A 374 14.89 16.98 -10.72
CA GLU A 374 16.12 16.19 -10.64
C GLU A 374 16.92 16.48 -9.36
N PRO A 375 17.21 17.75 -9.00
CA PRO A 375 17.92 18.04 -7.75
C PRO A 375 17.10 17.73 -6.49
N TRP A 376 15.80 18.03 -6.48
CA TRP A 376 14.96 17.80 -5.29
C TRP A 376 14.71 16.32 -5.02
N SER A 377 14.51 15.51 -6.07
CA SER A 377 14.42 14.05 -5.94
C SER A 377 15.75 13.42 -5.49
N ALA A 378 16.89 14.00 -5.88
CA ALA A 378 18.21 13.62 -5.39
C ALA A 378 18.52 14.10 -3.96
N GLY A 379 17.64 14.89 -3.36
CA GLY A 379 17.73 15.33 -1.97
C GLY A 379 18.49 16.63 -1.74
N GLU A 380 18.62 17.51 -2.74
CA GLU A 380 19.23 18.85 -2.59
C GLU A 380 18.64 19.63 -1.40
N LEU A 381 17.32 19.50 -1.19
CA LEU A 381 16.58 20.11 -0.08
C LEU A 381 16.12 19.09 0.98
N GLY A 382 16.78 17.93 1.04
CA GLY A 382 16.43 16.82 1.92
C GLY A 382 15.00 16.31 1.73
N TRP A 383 14.38 15.82 2.80
CA TRP A 383 13.05 15.19 2.77
C TRP A 383 11.93 16.09 2.24
N ARG A 384 12.01 17.41 2.51
CA ARG A 384 11.02 18.39 2.04
C ARG A 384 11.05 18.52 0.51
N GLY A 385 12.25 18.60 -0.06
CA GLY A 385 12.45 18.58 -1.51
C GLY A 385 11.94 17.29 -2.14
N GLN A 386 12.28 16.14 -1.56
CA GLN A 386 11.83 14.84 -2.06
C GLN A 386 10.30 14.72 -2.08
N THR A 387 9.64 15.13 -0.99
CA THR A 387 8.18 15.11 -0.87
C THR A 387 7.54 16.07 -1.88
N THR A 388 8.10 17.27 -2.05
CA THR A 388 7.63 18.23 -3.06
C THR A 388 7.83 17.72 -4.48
N ALA A 389 8.95 17.06 -4.79
CA ALA A 389 9.17 16.46 -6.10
C ALA A 389 8.14 15.35 -6.39
N ALA A 390 7.84 14.49 -5.41
CA ALA A 390 6.79 13.49 -5.51
C ALA A 390 5.39 14.12 -5.70
N LEU A 391 5.09 15.20 -4.98
CA LEU A 391 3.88 16.00 -5.15
C LEU A 391 3.76 16.59 -6.56
N VAL A 392 4.84 17.14 -7.13
CA VAL A 392 4.83 17.72 -8.49
C VAL A 392 4.45 16.65 -9.51
N VAL A 393 5.10 15.48 -9.49
CA VAL A 393 4.78 14.40 -10.45
C VAL A 393 3.40 13.80 -10.21
N ALA A 394 2.90 13.76 -8.97
CA ALA A 394 1.51 13.41 -8.70
C ALA A 394 0.54 14.46 -9.27
N MET A 395 0.86 15.75 -9.14
CA MET A 395 0.05 16.85 -9.69
C MET A 395 0.02 16.85 -11.22
N MET A 396 1.10 16.39 -11.86
CA MET A 396 1.14 16.18 -13.31
C MET A 396 0.09 15.16 -13.78
N CYS A 397 -0.35 14.22 -12.93
CA CYS A 397 -1.39 13.25 -13.30
C CYS A 397 -2.80 13.84 -13.42
N PHE A 398 -3.03 15.08 -12.97
CA PHE A 398 -4.29 15.78 -13.22
C PHE A 398 -4.36 16.46 -14.59
N ASP A 399 -3.25 16.48 -15.34
CA ASP A 399 -3.21 16.91 -16.72
C ASP A 399 -3.00 15.70 -17.62
N ALA A 400 -3.99 15.34 -18.44
CA ALA A 400 -3.94 14.16 -19.30
C ALA A 400 -2.70 14.13 -20.22
N ALA A 401 -2.14 15.30 -20.57
CA ALA A 401 -0.93 15.38 -21.37
C ALA A 401 0.34 15.01 -20.58
N LEU A 402 0.34 15.20 -19.27
CA LEU A 402 1.51 14.96 -18.42
C LEU A 402 1.47 13.59 -17.71
N VAL A 403 0.32 12.90 -17.67
CA VAL A 403 0.21 11.58 -17.01
C VAL A 403 1.31 10.58 -17.45
N PRO A 404 1.56 10.33 -18.75
CA PRO A 404 2.62 9.41 -19.15
C PRO A 404 4.03 9.96 -18.89
N VAL A 405 4.18 11.29 -18.91
CA VAL A 405 5.45 11.98 -18.66
C VAL A 405 5.86 11.84 -17.19
N ALA A 406 4.90 11.97 -16.27
CA ALA A 406 5.11 11.76 -14.84
C ALA A 406 5.61 10.34 -14.56
N LEU A 407 4.98 9.32 -15.17
CA LEU A 407 5.45 7.94 -15.07
C LEU A 407 6.87 7.76 -15.61
N ARG A 408 7.22 8.39 -16.75
CA ARG A 408 8.60 8.35 -17.28
C ARG A 408 9.60 8.90 -16.26
N ILE A 409 9.34 10.06 -15.68
CA ILE A 409 10.24 10.72 -14.74
C ILE A 409 10.47 9.80 -13.53
N VAL A 410 9.38 9.31 -12.92
CA VAL A 410 9.45 8.44 -11.74
C VAL A 410 10.14 7.11 -12.04
N ARG A 411 9.87 6.53 -13.21
CA ARG A 411 10.57 5.32 -13.67
C ARG A 411 12.07 5.58 -13.87
N GLY A 412 12.45 6.76 -14.38
CA GLY A 412 13.83 7.21 -14.48
C GLY A 412 14.52 7.23 -13.11
N TRP A 413 13.88 7.83 -12.10
CA TRP A 413 14.37 7.84 -10.72
C TRP A 413 14.50 6.42 -10.13
N ALA A 414 13.52 5.55 -10.38
CA ALA A 414 13.52 4.17 -9.87
C ALA A 414 14.63 3.32 -10.49
N GLN A 415 14.86 3.45 -11.79
CA GLN A 415 15.74 2.55 -12.55
C GLN A 415 17.19 3.04 -12.62
N HIS A 416 17.40 4.36 -12.75
CA HIS A 416 18.70 4.96 -13.01
C HIS A 416 19.13 5.98 -11.95
N GLY A 417 18.25 6.33 -11.00
CA GLY A 417 18.51 7.33 -9.99
C GLY A 417 19.41 6.88 -8.83
N SER A 418 19.89 7.87 -8.07
CA SER A 418 20.56 7.68 -6.79
C SER A 418 19.69 6.91 -5.77
N ALA A 419 20.28 6.44 -4.66
CA ALA A 419 19.50 5.81 -3.59
C ALA A 419 18.38 6.73 -3.05
N THR A 420 18.66 8.03 -2.95
CA THR A 420 17.69 9.06 -2.55
C THR A 420 16.56 9.18 -3.57
N GLN A 421 16.87 9.22 -4.87
CA GLN A 421 15.86 9.25 -5.93
C GLN A 421 15.01 7.99 -5.97
N ARG A 422 15.57 6.82 -5.68
CA ARG A 422 14.81 5.57 -5.59
C ARG A 422 13.79 5.59 -4.45
N HIS A 423 14.13 6.18 -3.30
CA HIS A 423 13.16 6.44 -2.24
C HIS A 423 12.06 7.43 -2.68
N THR A 424 12.44 8.52 -3.34
CA THR A 424 11.47 9.48 -3.90
C THR A 424 10.55 8.84 -4.93
N ALA A 425 11.09 7.94 -5.76
CA ALA A 425 10.30 7.19 -6.74
C ALA A 425 9.28 6.29 -6.05
N ALA A 426 9.68 5.54 -5.01
CA ALA A 426 8.75 4.71 -4.24
C ALA A 426 7.61 5.54 -3.62
N LEU A 427 7.94 6.72 -3.05
CA LEU A 427 6.94 7.66 -2.54
C LEU A 427 5.98 8.14 -3.64
N ALA A 428 6.50 8.51 -4.81
CA ALA A 428 5.68 8.98 -5.92
C ALA A 428 4.78 7.87 -6.49
N LEU A 429 5.29 6.64 -6.60
CA LEU A 429 4.53 5.48 -7.09
C LEU A 429 3.38 5.07 -6.15
N SER A 430 3.45 5.42 -4.86
CA SER A 430 2.36 5.21 -3.88
C SER A 430 1.38 6.39 -3.78
N THR A 431 1.24 7.19 -4.84
CA THR A 431 0.31 8.36 -4.90
C THR A 431 -0.62 8.27 -6.12
N GLU A 432 -1.11 9.39 -6.65
CA GLU A 432 -1.94 9.46 -7.86
C GLU A 432 -1.29 8.75 -9.07
N ILE A 433 0.05 8.68 -9.16
CA ILE A 433 0.72 7.88 -10.19
C ILE A 433 0.37 6.39 -10.06
N GLY A 434 0.34 5.87 -8.83
CA GLY A 434 -0.09 4.51 -8.53
C GLY A 434 -1.55 4.24 -8.85
N VAL A 435 -2.41 5.24 -8.66
CA VAL A 435 -3.83 5.15 -9.08
C VAL A 435 -3.95 5.04 -10.60
N ARG A 436 -3.15 5.83 -11.35
CA ARG A 436 -3.16 5.78 -12.83
C ARG A 436 -2.47 4.53 -13.38
N TYR A 437 -1.43 4.03 -12.71
CA TYR A 437 -0.60 2.93 -13.19
C TYR A 437 -0.32 1.88 -12.10
N PRO A 438 -1.35 1.20 -11.54
CA PRO A 438 -1.18 0.31 -10.39
C PRO A 438 -0.23 -0.85 -10.69
N ASP A 439 -0.33 -1.45 -11.88
CA ASP A 439 0.56 -2.51 -12.35
C ASP A 439 2.03 -2.09 -12.42
N ASP A 440 2.29 -0.91 -12.99
CA ASP A 440 3.65 -0.38 -13.14
C ASP A 440 4.21 -0.03 -11.76
N SER A 441 3.43 0.67 -10.93
CA SER A 441 3.83 1.07 -9.59
C SER A 441 4.18 -0.12 -8.72
N VAL A 442 3.32 -1.13 -8.63
CA VAL A 442 3.61 -2.28 -7.78
C VAL A 442 4.83 -3.08 -8.28
N LYS A 443 5.03 -3.19 -9.59
CA LYS A 443 6.20 -3.87 -10.18
C LYS A 443 7.49 -3.10 -9.95
N GLU A 444 7.48 -1.78 -10.12
CA GLU A 444 8.67 -0.96 -9.90
C GLU A 444 9.03 -0.90 -8.40
N ILE A 445 8.06 -0.74 -7.50
CA ILE A 445 8.32 -0.79 -6.05
C ILE A 445 8.88 -2.15 -5.65
N TRP A 446 8.33 -3.25 -6.18
CA TRP A 446 8.87 -4.59 -5.93
C TRP A 446 10.32 -4.74 -6.42
N ARG A 447 10.65 -4.28 -7.63
CA ARG A 447 12.04 -4.31 -8.14
C ARG A 447 12.99 -3.47 -7.28
N LEU A 448 12.51 -2.34 -6.76
CA LEU A 448 13.28 -1.52 -5.81
C LEU A 448 13.56 -2.30 -4.53
N LEU A 449 12.55 -2.99 -3.99
CA LEU A 449 12.65 -3.84 -2.80
C LEU A 449 13.61 -5.02 -3.02
N GLU A 450 13.54 -5.72 -4.15
CA GLU A 450 14.47 -6.82 -4.46
C GLU A 450 15.93 -6.39 -4.53
N ARG A 451 16.17 -5.15 -4.99
CA ARG A 451 17.51 -4.56 -5.14
C ARG A 451 17.97 -3.78 -3.91
N SER A 452 17.13 -3.66 -2.88
CA SER A 452 17.42 -2.80 -1.75
C SER A 452 18.45 -3.40 -0.80
N SER A 453 19.09 -2.52 -0.03
CA SER A 453 19.84 -2.92 1.15
C SER A 453 18.88 -3.26 2.29
N ALA A 454 19.31 -4.04 3.29
CA ALA A 454 18.48 -4.39 4.45
C ALA A 454 17.97 -3.17 5.22
N SER A 455 18.71 -2.04 5.20
CA SER A 455 18.29 -0.80 5.87
C SER A 455 17.17 -0.05 5.15
N ASP A 456 16.93 -0.34 3.87
CA ASP A 456 15.94 0.35 3.04
C ASP A 456 14.67 -0.50 2.79
N GLU A 457 14.70 -1.80 3.10
CA GLU A 457 13.59 -2.74 2.83
C GLU A 457 12.24 -2.24 3.38
N ASP A 458 12.22 -1.79 4.64
CA ASP A 458 10.99 -1.30 5.29
C ASP A 458 10.37 -0.12 4.54
N THR A 459 11.20 0.76 3.95
CA THR A 459 10.71 1.91 3.18
C THR A 459 9.93 1.46 1.94
N TYR A 460 10.40 0.43 1.24
CA TYR A 460 9.72 -0.08 0.04
C TYR A 460 8.54 -0.99 0.39
N ILE A 461 8.63 -1.77 1.47
CA ILE A 461 7.50 -2.54 2.03
C ILE A 461 6.34 -1.61 2.38
N GLU A 462 6.63 -0.47 3.02
CA GLU A 462 5.63 0.55 3.33
C GLU A 462 5.07 1.21 2.07
N ALA A 463 5.89 1.45 1.05
CA ALA A 463 5.39 1.97 -0.22
C ALA A 463 4.38 1.02 -0.89
N ILE A 464 4.56 -0.30 -0.79
CA ILE A 464 3.57 -1.30 -1.27
C ILE A 464 2.27 -1.21 -0.45
N ALA A 465 2.37 -1.15 0.87
CA ALA A 465 1.22 -1.05 1.75
C ALA A 465 0.43 0.25 1.54
N ASN A 466 1.14 1.37 1.40
CA ASN A 466 0.53 2.66 1.12
C ASN A 466 -0.11 2.69 -0.27
N LEU A 467 0.52 2.09 -1.29
CA LEU A 467 -0.09 1.95 -2.61
C LEU A 467 -1.43 1.20 -2.51
N PHE A 468 -1.51 0.11 -1.73
CA PHE A 468 -2.77 -0.58 -1.49
C PHE A 468 -3.82 0.34 -0.84
N ALA A 469 -3.46 1.08 0.21
CA ALA A 469 -4.39 2.00 0.87
C ALA A 469 -4.85 3.15 -0.04
N VAL A 470 -3.96 3.69 -0.88
CA VAL A 470 -4.30 4.71 -1.88
C VAL A 470 -5.26 4.16 -2.93
N LEU A 471 -4.98 2.96 -3.45
CA LEU A 471 -5.85 2.31 -4.43
C LEU A 471 -7.23 2.03 -3.84
N GLU A 472 -7.30 1.60 -2.58
CA GLU A 472 -8.56 1.35 -1.89
C GLU A 472 -9.41 2.63 -1.73
N ARG A 473 -8.76 3.74 -1.34
CA ARG A 473 -9.44 5.03 -1.19
C ARG A 473 -9.93 5.59 -2.52
N GLU A 474 -9.16 5.45 -3.59
CA GLU A 474 -9.35 6.18 -4.83
C GLU A 474 -10.01 5.37 -5.96
N GLY A 475 -10.08 4.03 -5.88
CA GLY A 475 -10.64 3.20 -6.95
C GLY A 475 -10.77 1.70 -6.65
N ASP A 476 -10.98 0.90 -7.72
CA ASP A 476 -11.27 -0.54 -7.66
C ASP A 476 -10.06 -1.45 -7.94
N ASP A 477 -8.85 -0.91 -7.89
CA ASP A 477 -7.64 -1.61 -8.34
C ASP A 477 -6.75 -2.13 -7.19
N ALA A 478 -7.19 -2.04 -5.93
CA ALA A 478 -6.40 -2.50 -4.77
C ALA A 478 -6.00 -3.99 -4.86
N ALA A 479 -6.83 -4.83 -5.51
CA ALA A 479 -6.56 -6.23 -5.78
C ALA A 479 -5.30 -6.49 -6.63
N VAL A 480 -4.83 -5.50 -7.41
CA VAL A 480 -3.59 -5.62 -8.20
C VAL A 480 -2.39 -5.87 -7.30
N VAL A 481 -2.34 -5.22 -6.13
CA VAL A 481 -1.26 -5.39 -5.15
C VAL A 481 -1.30 -6.82 -4.57
N LEU A 482 -2.48 -7.27 -4.14
CA LEU A 482 -2.65 -8.59 -3.54
C LEU A 482 -2.34 -9.71 -4.54
N THR A 483 -2.80 -9.57 -5.78
CA THR A 483 -2.56 -10.53 -6.87
C THR A 483 -1.07 -10.67 -7.17
N LEU A 484 -0.31 -9.56 -7.16
CA LEU A 484 1.14 -9.63 -7.33
C LEU A 484 1.79 -10.41 -6.19
N LEU A 485 1.47 -10.06 -4.94
CA LEU A 485 2.07 -10.68 -3.77
C LEU A 485 1.78 -12.18 -3.71
N GLU A 486 0.54 -12.58 -4.00
CA GLU A 486 0.15 -13.99 -4.11
C GLU A 486 0.98 -14.74 -5.15
N ARG A 487 1.12 -14.15 -6.35
CA ARG A 487 1.90 -14.72 -7.44
C ARG A 487 3.37 -14.90 -7.05
N LEU A 488 3.99 -13.87 -6.47
CA LEU A 488 5.40 -13.90 -6.06
C LEU A 488 5.67 -15.01 -5.04
N ILE A 489 4.77 -15.19 -4.07
CA ILE A 489 4.91 -16.24 -3.05
C ILE A 489 4.74 -17.63 -3.66
N ARG A 490 3.80 -17.78 -4.60
CA ARG A 490 3.57 -19.03 -5.34
C ARG A 490 4.78 -19.39 -6.20
N GLU A 491 5.33 -18.44 -6.94
CA GLU A 491 6.54 -18.63 -7.76
C GLU A 491 7.75 -19.01 -6.89
N ALA A 492 7.94 -18.32 -5.75
CA ALA A 492 9.01 -18.63 -4.80
C ALA A 492 8.87 -20.02 -4.15
N ALA A 493 7.66 -20.60 -4.09
CA ALA A 493 7.46 -21.97 -3.62
C ALA A 493 7.93 -23.03 -4.64
N THR A 494 8.01 -22.67 -5.93
CA THR A 494 8.39 -23.59 -7.01
C THR A 494 9.88 -23.56 -7.36
N ILE A 495 10.58 -22.47 -7.03
CA ILE A 495 11.99 -22.25 -7.40
C ILE A 495 12.85 -22.24 -6.12
N PRO A 496 13.84 -23.15 -5.95
CA PRO A 496 14.66 -23.27 -4.73
C PRO A 496 15.54 -22.07 -4.35
N LEU A 497 15.51 -20.95 -5.10
CA LEU A 497 16.60 -19.95 -5.12
C LEU A 497 16.31 -18.56 -4.54
N SER A 498 15.24 -18.30 -3.77
CA SER A 498 15.22 -17.05 -2.98
C SER A 498 14.37 -17.09 -1.70
N SER A 499 14.96 -17.66 -0.63
CA SER A 499 14.46 -17.46 0.75
C SER A 499 14.21 -15.98 1.06
N ARG A 500 15.01 -15.06 0.47
CA ARG A 500 14.85 -13.61 0.63
C ARG A 500 13.61 -13.05 -0.07
N ALA A 501 13.36 -13.38 -1.34
CA ALA A 501 12.19 -12.83 -2.03
C ALA A 501 10.88 -13.30 -1.38
N ARG A 502 10.86 -14.55 -0.89
CA ARG A 502 9.74 -15.07 -0.08
C ARG A 502 9.57 -14.28 1.22
N ASP A 503 10.64 -14.03 1.97
CA ASP A 503 10.59 -13.21 3.20
C ASP A 503 10.08 -11.79 2.93
N LEU A 504 10.61 -11.14 1.89
CA LEU A 504 10.19 -9.79 1.48
C LEU A 504 8.71 -9.74 1.07
N ALA A 505 8.22 -10.76 0.35
CA ALA A 505 6.82 -10.86 -0.03
C ALA A 505 5.91 -11.06 1.19
N VAL A 506 6.28 -11.94 2.13
CA VAL A 506 5.53 -12.14 3.38
C VAL A 506 5.49 -10.87 4.22
N ARG A 507 6.62 -10.17 4.37
CA ARG A 507 6.68 -8.87 5.07
C ARG A 507 5.85 -7.79 4.37
N SER A 508 5.77 -7.81 3.04
CA SER A 508 4.91 -6.91 2.27
C SER A 508 3.43 -7.21 2.49
N VAL A 509 3.04 -8.50 2.50
CA VAL A 509 1.66 -8.91 2.87
C VAL A 509 1.31 -8.43 4.27
N MET A 510 2.23 -8.56 5.23
CA MET A 510 2.03 -8.08 6.59
C MET A 510 1.80 -6.57 6.67
N ALA A 511 2.59 -5.79 5.94
CA ALA A 511 2.41 -4.34 5.90
C ALA A 511 1.07 -3.95 5.27
N VAL A 512 0.65 -4.63 4.20
CA VAL A 512 -0.66 -4.43 3.55
C VAL A 512 -1.82 -4.76 4.50
N LEU A 513 -1.73 -5.85 5.25
CA LEU A 513 -2.76 -6.23 6.22
C LEU A 513 -2.84 -5.27 7.42
N ALA A 514 -1.74 -4.58 7.74
CA ALA A 514 -1.65 -3.67 8.88
C ALA A 514 -1.86 -2.18 8.51
N VAL A 515 -1.98 -1.85 7.22
CA VAL A 515 -2.10 -0.46 6.78
C VAL A 515 -3.45 0.12 7.17
N ARG A 516 -3.43 1.37 7.64
CA ARG A 516 -4.63 2.10 8.03
C ARG A 516 -5.36 2.63 6.81
N ASP A 517 -6.67 2.77 6.96
CA ASP A 517 -7.48 3.46 5.97
C ASP A 517 -7.11 4.95 5.97
N LEU A 518 -7.01 5.54 4.78
CA LEU A 518 -6.59 6.94 4.60
C LEU A 518 -7.74 7.94 4.79
N SER A 519 -8.97 7.45 4.90
CA SER A 519 -10.18 8.22 5.20
C SER A 519 -10.61 8.07 6.66
N ASP A 520 -10.33 6.93 7.29
CA ASP A 520 -10.53 6.71 8.73
C ASP A 520 -9.30 6.04 9.37
N GLU A 521 -8.46 6.83 10.05
CA GLU A 521 -7.23 6.35 10.69
C GLU A 521 -7.50 5.28 11.79
N ALA A 522 -8.73 5.17 12.31
CA ALA A 522 -9.10 4.13 13.25
C ALA A 522 -9.33 2.76 12.56
N ASP A 523 -9.61 2.76 11.26
CA ASP A 523 -9.91 1.57 10.46
C ASP A 523 -8.68 1.03 9.70
N LEU A 524 -8.79 -0.19 9.17
CA LEU A 524 -7.80 -0.85 8.32
C LEU A 524 -8.29 -0.85 6.88
N ALA A 525 -7.41 -0.52 5.93
CA ALA A 525 -7.76 -0.51 4.51
C ALA A 525 -8.25 -1.90 4.04
N MET A 526 -7.69 -2.98 4.60
CA MET A 526 -8.13 -4.35 4.30
C MET A 526 -9.59 -4.61 4.73
N ARG A 527 -10.09 -3.94 5.78
CA ARG A 527 -11.50 -4.06 6.18
C ARG A 527 -12.41 -3.40 5.16
N THR A 528 -12.08 -2.18 4.75
CA THR A 528 -12.77 -1.45 3.66
C THR A 528 -12.79 -2.30 2.39
N PHE A 529 -11.65 -2.88 2.00
CA PHE A 529 -11.55 -3.75 0.82
C PHE A 529 -12.53 -4.95 0.86
N ILE A 530 -12.60 -5.67 1.98
CA ILE A 530 -13.49 -6.83 2.11
C ILE A 530 -14.97 -6.42 2.07
N ARG A 531 -15.31 -5.33 2.76
CA ARG A 531 -16.68 -4.80 2.81
C ARG A 531 -17.15 -4.33 1.44
N ASP A 532 -16.30 -3.60 0.73
CA ASP A 532 -16.66 -2.97 -0.53
C ASP A 532 -16.55 -3.97 -1.71
N ARG A 533 -15.77 -5.07 -1.56
CA ARG A 533 -15.56 -6.12 -2.58
C ARG A 533 -15.74 -7.53 -2.01
N PRO A 534 -16.97 -7.94 -1.68
CA PRO A 534 -17.24 -9.28 -1.13
C PRO A 534 -16.87 -10.41 -2.11
N ASP A 535 -16.89 -10.16 -3.42
CA ASP A 535 -16.49 -11.14 -4.45
C ASP A 535 -14.98 -11.42 -4.47
N GLU A 536 -14.16 -10.50 -3.93
CA GLU A 536 -12.70 -10.63 -3.86
C GLU A 536 -12.21 -11.08 -2.47
N LYS A 537 -13.13 -11.43 -1.55
CA LYS A 537 -12.81 -11.87 -0.17
C LYS A 537 -11.82 -13.03 -0.12
N ASP A 538 -11.86 -13.93 -1.10
CA ASP A 538 -10.96 -15.08 -1.15
C ASP A 538 -9.50 -14.68 -1.37
N LEU A 539 -9.26 -13.56 -2.05
CA LEU A 539 -7.92 -12.99 -2.22
C LEU A 539 -7.39 -12.46 -0.88
N ALA A 540 -8.21 -11.74 -0.11
CA ALA A 540 -7.85 -11.29 1.25
C ALA A 540 -7.58 -12.48 2.19
N ILE A 541 -8.40 -13.53 2.12
CA ILE A 541 -8.19 -14.76 2.90
C ILE A 541 -6.87 -15.44 2.54
N SER A 542 -6.52 -15.49 1.25
CA SER A 542 -5.23 -16.07 0.81
C SER A 542 -4.03 -15.32 1.40
N MET A 543 -4.13 -14.00 1.61
CA MET A 543 -3.08 -13.20 2.24
C MET A 543 -2.89 -13.58 3.71
N TRP A 544 -3.97 -13.84 4.46
CA TRP A 544 -3.85 -14.34 5.83
C TRP A 544 -3.28 -15.75 5.90
N ASP A 545 -3.65 -16.64 4.98
CA ASP A 545 -3.13 -18.02 4.92
C ASP A 545 -1.61 -18.03 4.76
N ILE A 546 -1.10 -17.22 3.83
CA ILE A 546 0.33 -16.99 3.58
C ILE A 546 1.08 -16.63 4.88
N VAL A 547 0.50 -15.75 5.68
CA VAL A 547 1.13 -15.26 6.90
C VAL A 547 1.07 -16.30 8.03
N LEU A 548 -0.06 -17.02 8.15
CA LEU A 548 -0.26 -18.03 9.18
C LEU A 548 0.74 -19.20 9.07
N ASP A 549 1.20 -19.50 7.85
CA ASP A 549 2.24 -20.49 7.57
C ASP A 549 3.65 -20.07 8.03
N ASN A 550 3.84 -18.83 8.51
CA ASN A 550 5.12 -18.30 8.97
C ASN A 550 5.14 -18.09 10.52
N PRO A 551 5.70 -19.03 11.31
CA PRO A 551 5.57 -19.04 12.78
C PRO A 551 6.25 -17.88 13.50
N GLU A 552 7.30 -17.27 12.92
CA GLU A 552 8.03 -16.15 13.53
C GLU A 552 7.22 -14.83 13.56
N GLN A 553 6.16 -14.73 12.74
CA GLN A 553 5.41 -13.47 12.52
C GLN A 553 3.93 -13.57 12.93
N LEU A 554 3.53 -14.69 13.54
CA LEU A 554 2.15 -15.05 13.90
C LEU A 554 1.43 -13.99 14.75
N ARG A 555 2.14 -13.30 15.65
CA ARG A 555 1.56 -12.33 16.60
C ARG A 555 0.98 -11.09 15.91
N ALA A 556 1.75 -10.47 15.02
CA ALA A 556 1.31 -9.28 14.29
C ALA A 556 0.19 -9.61 13.29
N ALA A 557 0.24 -10.81 12.72
CA ALA A 557 -0.78 -11.35 11.82
C ALA A 557 -2.14 -11.50 12.51
N PHE A 558 -2.14 -12.08 13.70
CA PHE A 558 -3.35 -12.27 14.49
C PHE A 558 -3.94 -10.94 14.95
N ASP A 559 -3.14 -9.99 15.41
CA ASP A 559 -3.62 -8.66 15.83
C ASP A 559 -4.23 -7.88 14.65
N SER A 560 -3.60 -7.92 13.46
CA SER A 560 -4.14 -7.32 12.23
C SER A 560 -5.43 -8.02 11.77
N MET A 561 -5.47 -9.36 11.78
CA MET A 561 -6.63 -10.14 11.39
C MET A 561 -7.82 -9.91 12.34
N LEU A 562 -7.59 -9.89 13.66
CA LEU A 562 -8.60 -9.53 14.65
C LEU A 562 -9.09 -8.10 14.46
N GLY A 563 -8.18 -7.17 14.16
CA GLY A 563 -8.53 -5.82 13.75
C GLY A 563 -9.47 -5.83 12.54
N ALA A 564 -9.06 -6.43 11.42
CA ALA A 564 -9.85 -6.40 10.18
C ALA A 564 -11.24 -7.06 10.33
N ILE A 565 -11.36 -8.09 11.17
CA ILE A 565 -12.60 -8.82 11.41
C ILE A 565 -13.52 -8.09 12.41
N GLN A 566 -12.99 -7.28 13.33
CA GLN A 566 -13.78 -6.49 14.27
C GLN A 566 -14.63 -5.45 13.52
N GLY A 567 -15.94 -5.68 13.43
CA GLY A 567 -16.90 -4.77 12.79
C GLY A 567 -17.51 -5.27 11.47
N LEU A 568 -17.14 -6.47 11.00
CA LEU A 568 -17.84 -7.14 9.89
C LEU A 568 -19.17 -7.75 10.37
N ASP A 569 -20.16 -7.86 9.49
CA ASP A 569 -21.50 -8.35 9.83
C ASP A 569 -21.55 -9.88 9.99
N GLY A 570 -22.57 -10.40 10.69
CA GLY A 570 -22.66 -11.81 11.10
C GLY A 570 -22.59 -12.87 9.99
N HIS A 571 -22.95 -12.52 8.75
CA HIS A 571 -22.86 -13.42 7.60
C HIS A 571 -21.43 -13.51 7.03
N GLU A 572 -20.72 -12.39 6.95
CA GLU A 572 -19.33 -12.32 6.47
C GLU A 572 -18.37 -12.96 7.48
N LEU A 573 -18.65 -12.76 8.77
CA LEU A 573 -17.95 -13.42 9.88
C LEU A 573 -18.11 -14.95 9.86
N GLY A 574 -19.24 -15.47 9.41
CA GLY A 574 -19.52 -16.91 9.36
C GLY A 574 -18.59 -17.65 8.40
N ASP A 575 -18.50 -17.17 7.16
CA ASP A 575 -17.65 -17.76 6.10
C ASP A 575 -16.15 -17.67 6.44
N ILE A 576 -15.71 -16.52 6.95
CA ILE A 576 -14.30 -16.30 7.33
C ILE A 576 -13.96 -17.18 8.54
N ARG A 577 -14.87 -17.32 9.52
CA ARG A 577 -14.70 -18.18 10.70
C ARG A 577 -14.63 -19.66 10.34
N GLU A 578 -15.50 -20.14 9.44
CA GLU A 578 -15.51 -21.54 8.99
C GLU A 578 -14.22 -21.88 8.24
N LYS A 579 -13.74 -20.98 7.35
CA LYS A 579 -12.46 -21.15 6.67
C LYS A 579 -11.26 -21.09 7.63
N LEU A 580 -11.24 -20.17 8.60
CA LEU A 580 -10.19 -20.10 9.64
C LEU A 580 -10.16 -21.35 10.54
N GLN A 581 -11.32 -21.89 10.92
CA GLN A 581 -11.41 -23.14 11.68
C GLN A 581 -10.92 -24.34 10.86
N THR A 582 -11.23 -24.37 9.56
CA THR A 582 -10.74 -25.41 8.63
C THR A 582 -9.21 -25.33 8.47
N MET A 583 -8.65 -24.12 8.41
CA MET A 583 -7.19 -23.87 8.31
C MET A 583 -6.45 -24.26 9.60
N GLN A 584 -6.99 -23.92 10.77
CA GLN A 584 -6.44 -24.37 12.06
C GLN A 584 -6.42 -25.90 12.19
N THR A 585 -7.47 -26.56 11.71
CA THR A 585 -7.58 -28.03 11.71
C THR A 585 -6.51 -28.67 10.82
N ARG A 586 -6.29 -28.17 9.60
CA ARG A 586 -5.23 -28.66 8.68
C ARG A 586 -3.82 -28.51 9.24
N ARG A 587 -3.53 -27.41 9.95
CA ARG A 587 -2.23 -27.22 10.61
C ARG A 587 -2.01 -28.20 11.76
N THR A 588 -3.06 -28.47 12.54
CA THR A 588 -3.01 -29.46 13.62
C THR A 588 -2.75 -30.86 13.05
N GLU A 589 -3.33 -31.19 11.90
CA GLU A 589 -3.09 -32.46 11.18
C GLU A 589 -1.70 -32.56 10.52
N GLN A 590 -1.14 -31.46 9.99
CA GLN A 590 0.22 -31.44 9.44
C GLN A 590 1.30 -31.55 10.53
N THR A 591 1.05 -31.04 11.73
CA THR A 591 1.97 -31.17 12.87
C THR A 591 2.00 -32.61 13.43
N VAL A 592 0.96 -33.41 13.16
CA VAL A 592 0.84 -34.81 13.62
C VAL A 592 1.51 -35.82 12.68
N ARG A 593 1.96 -35.41 11.47
CA ARG A 593 2.70 -36.30 10.55
C ARG A 593 4.21 -36.34 10.83
N THR A 594 4.58 -36.82 12.01
CA THR A 594 5.90 -37.44 12.29
C THR A 594 5.61 -38.82 12.89
N PRO A 595 6.23 -39.93 12.44
CA PRO A 595 5.67 -41.25 12.64
C PRO A 595 5.77 -41.69 14.11
N GLN A 596 4.65 -41.78 14.81
CA GLN A 596 4.52 -42.63 15.99
C GLN A 596 3.87 -43.96 15.58
N THR A 597 4.68 -45.00 15.67
CA THR A 597 4.30 -46.41 15.69
C THR A 597 3.18 -46.64 16.70
N GLY A 598 2.12 -47.31 16.24
CA GLY A 598 0.85 -47.40 16.94
C GLY A 598 0.83 -48.25 18.21
N SER A 599 -0.23 -48.03 18.99
CA SER A 599 -0.82 -49.05 19.85
C SER A 599 -2.30 -48.69 20.08
N HIS A 600 -3.18 -49.61 19.70
CA HIS A 600 -4.61 -49.60 20.02
C HIS A 600 -4.83 -49.94 21.50
N TYR A 601 -5.79 -49.27 22.17
CA TYR A 601 -6.84 -49.81 23.09
C TYR A 601 -7.70 -48.60 23.61
N PRO A 602 -8.91 -48.78 24.19
CA PRO A 602 -10.15 -48.26 23.64
C PRO A 602 -10.82 -47.19 24.51
N ALA A 603 -11.91 -46.65 23.94
CA ALA A 603 -12.81 -45.70 24.56
C ALA A 603 -13.36 -46.17 25.91
N ASN A 604 -13.20 -45.34 26.95
CA ASN A 604 -14.10 -45.24 28.08
C ASN A 604 -14.14 -43.76 28.51
N GLY A 605 -15.34 -43.19 28.59
CA GLY A 605 -15.57 -41.79 28.96
C GLY A 605 -15.18 -41.50 30.41
N PRO A 606 -14.89 -40.24 30.76
CA PRO A 606 -14.50 -39.90 32.12
C PRO A 606 -15.73 -39.84 33.05
N ASP A 607 -15.62 -40.62 34.12
CA ASP A 607 -16.45 -40.62 35.31
C ASP A 607 -16.33 -39.26 36.04
N PRO A 608 -17.43 -38.55 36.35
CA PRO A 608 -17.40 -37.22 36.92
C PRO A 608 -17.55 -37.30 38.45
N ASP A 609 -16.63 -37.96 39.15
CA ASP A 609 -16.61 -37.88 40.61
C ASP A 609 -15.23 -38.23 41.18
N LEU A 610 -14.40 -37.21 41.42
CA LEU A 610 -13.30 -37.26 42.38
C LEU A 610 -12.96 -35.82 42.79
N ASP A 611 -13.64 -35.40 43.85
CA ASP A 611 -13.48 -34.16 44.59
C ASP A 611 -12.02 -33.80 44.95
N ALA A 612 -11.71 -32.53 44.71
CA ALA A 612 -11.16 -31.57 45.66
C ALA A 612 -10.36 -32.12 46.87
N LYS A 613 -9.17 -32.65 46.59
CA LYS A 613 -7.98 -32.35 47.41
C LYS A 613 -6.99 -31.67 46.50
N THR A 614 -6.49 -30.50 46.89
CA THR A 614 -5.31 -29.87 46.28
C THR A 614 -4.14 -30.84 46.38
N SER A 615 -4.03 -31.73 45.38
CA SER A 615 -2.94 -32.67 45.23
C SER A 615 -1.74 -31.84 44.83
N GLN A 616 -0.78 -31.72 45.73
CA GLN A 616 0.49 -31.05 45.50
C GLN A 616 1.17 -31.72 44.31
N TYR A 617 1.22 -31.02 43.17
CA TYR A 617 1.82 -31.47 41.92
C TYR A 617 2.80 -30.39 41.47
N PRO A 618 4.03 -30.72 41.07
CA PRO A 618 4.53 -32.07 40.75
C PRO A 618 5.18 -32.86 41.90
N ILE A 619 5.49 -32.25 43.05
CA ILE A 619 6.15 -32.93 44.18
C ILE A 619 5.10 -33.40 45.21
N VAL A 620 4.90 -34.71 45.32
CA VAL A 620 3.86 -35.31 46.17
C VAL A 620 4.32 -35.65 47.58
N ASP A 621 5.62 -35.89 47.80
CA ASP A 621 6.21 -36.09 49.13
C ASP A 621 7.66 -35.59 49.16
N ARG A 622 8.10 -35.06 50.30
CA ARG A 622 9.46 -34.58 50.52
C ARG A 622 9.95 -34.98 51.91
N ARG A 623 10.99 -35.81 51.97
CA ARG A 623 11.54 -36.32 53.24
C ARG A 623 12.98 -35.87 53.47
N LEU A 624 13.23 -35.32 54.66
CA LEU A 624 14.58 -35.06 55.15
C LEU A 624 15.19 -36.37 55.65
N LEU A 625 16.37 -36.71 55.13
CA LEU A 625 17.08 -37.91 55.52
C LEU A 625 18.16 -37.56 56.55
N LYS A 626 18.04 -38.12 57.77
CA LYS A 626 19.04 -37.91 58.84
C LYS A 626 20.39 -38.55 58.47
N SER A 627 21.49 -37.93 58.91
CA SER A 627 22.86 -38.35 58.58
C SER A 627 23.17 -39.78 59.06
N SER A 628 23.91 -40.53 58.25
CA SER A 628 24.20 -41.94 58.49
C SER A 628 25.48 -42.13 59.31
N PRO A 629 25.49 -42.96 60.37
CA PRO A 629 26.73 -43.29 61.08
C PRO A 629 27.62 -44.21 60.21
N LEU A 630 28.95 -44.00 60.29
CA LEU A 630 29.95 -44.88 59.66
C LEU A 630 30.08 -46.18 60.47
N ARG A 631 29.93 -47.35 59.83
CA ARG A 631 30.12 -48.66 60.48
C ARG A 631 31.21 -49.47 59.75
N ARG A 632 32.20 -49.96 60.49
CA ARG A 632 33.35 -50.72 59.97
C ARG A 632 32.99 -52.21 59.90
N LEU A 633 33.04 -52.84 58.72
CA LEU A 633 32.86 -54.29 58.55
C LEU A 633 33.90 -54.82 57.54
N ARG A 634 34.78 -55.74 57.99
CA ARG A 634 35.80 -56.46 57.19
C ARG A 634 36.61 -55.60 56.19
N GLY A 635 37.38 -54.64 56.71
CA GLY A 635 38.44 -53.95 55.97
C GLY A 635 38.02 -52.79 55.05
N PHE A 636 36.73 -52.64 54.73
CA PHE A 636 36.21 -51.52 53.92
C PHE A 636 35.28 -50.62 54.77
N LEU A 637 35.40 -49.30 54.62
CA LEU A 637 34.47 -48.32 55.21
C LEU A 637 33.25 -48.19 54.28
N LYS A 638 32.08 -48.69 54.71
CA LYS A 638 30.81 -48.45 54.00
C LYS A 638 29.84 -47.66 54.89
N ARG A 639 29.20 -46.63 54.32
CA ARG A 639 28.09 -45.90 54.96
C ARG A 639 26.81 -46.70 54.73
N PHE A 640 25.99 -46.83 55.77
CA PHE A 640 24.71 -47.55 55.71
C PHE A 640 23.60 -46.68 56.31
N ARG A 641 22.45 -46.61 55.65
CA ARG A 641 21.25 -45.93 56.18
C ARG A 641 20.26 -46.92 56.78
N ALA A 642 19.69 -46.55 57.92
CA ALA A 642 18.69 -47.33 58.64
C ALA A 642 17.26 -46.74 58.51
N VAL A 643 17.07 -45.71 57.67
CA VAL A 643 15.77 -45.06 57.47
C VAL A 643 15.02 -45.72 56.32
N GLU A 644 13.73 -45.95 56.51
CA GLU A 644 12.80 -46.44 55.49
C GLU A 644 12.66 -45.41 54.36
N LEU A 645 13.13 -45.77 53.17
CA LEU A 645 13.03 -44.94 51.97
C LEU A 645 11.59 -44.99 51.43
N PRO A 646 11.07 -43.89 50.86
CA PRO A 646 9.79 -43.95 50.15
C PRO A 646 9.91 -44.96 49.00
N VAL A 647 8.90 -45.82 48.87
CA VAL A 647 8.78 -46.75 47.74
C VAL A 647 7.92 -46.03 46.69
N PRO A 648 8.47 -45.68 45.51
CA PRO A 648 7.70 -44.95 44.50
C PRO A 648 6.62 -45.85 43.91
N ALA A 649 5.44 -45.29 43.67
CA ALA A 649 4.43 -45.92 42.82
C ALA A 649 4.91 -45.98 41.36
N ALA A 650 4.22 -46.74 40.50
CA ALA A 650 4.62 -46.94 39.10
C ALA A 650 4.70 -45.64 38.27
N HIS A 651 4.01 -44.58 38.69
CA HIS A 651 4.03 -43.25 38.07
C HIS A 651 4.83 -42.23 38.89
N GLU A 652 5.62 -42.66 39.87
CA GLU A 652 6.43 -41.78 40.70
C GLU A 652 7.92 -41.98 40.44
N ALA A 653 8.70 -40.91 40.57
CA ALA A 653 10.16 -40.97 40.54
C ALA A 653 10.74 -40.38 41.83
N LEU A 654 11.90 -40.88 42.26
CA LEU A 654 12.63 -40.33 43.39
C LEU A 654 13.77 -39.45 42.90
N VAL A 655 13.91 -38.26 43.47
CA VAL A 655 15.09 -37.40 43.26
C VAL A 655 15.79 -37.16 44.59
N TYR A 656 17.03 -37.62 44.67
CA TYR A 656 17.90 -37.49 45.83
C TYR A 656 18.78 -36.25 45.73
N GLU A 657 18.79 -35.43 46.77
CA GLU A 657 19.63 -34.22 46.86
C GLU A 657 20.91 -34.54 47.64
N THR A 658 22.04 -34.67 46.96
CA THR A 658 23.35 -35.05 47.54
C THR A 658 24.31 -33.86 47.61
N GLY A 659 24.06 -32.92 48.53
CA GLY A 659 24.93 -31.76 48.68
C GLY A 659 24.71 -30.75 47.55
N ASP A 660 25.55 -30.77 46.52
CA ASP A 660 25.49 -29.86 45.37
C ASP A 660 24.92 -30.53 44.10
N ASP A 661 24.44 -31.77 44.21
CA ASP A 661 24.00 -32.59 43.07
C ASP A 661 22.63 -33.23 43.30
N TYR A 662 21.91 -33.53 42.22
CA TYR A 662 20.57 -34.11 42.22
C TYR A 662 20.57 -35.39 41.37
N VAL A 663 20.20 -36.52 41.99
CA VAL A 663 20.25 -37.83 41.32
C VAL A 663 18.85 -38.41 41.20
N LEU A 664 18.45 -38.73 39.98
CA LEU A 664 17.19 -39.37 39.63
C LEU A 664 17.25 -40.89 39.83
N ASP A 665 16.25 -41.44 40.51
CA ASP A 665 15.95 -42.87 40.57
C ASP A 665 14.52 -43.10 40.06
N SER A 666 14.41 -43.35 38.76
CA SER A 666 13.13 -43.58 38.08
C SER A 666 12.50 -44.95 38.37
N THR A 667 13.26 -45.89 38.94
CA THR A 667 12.83 -47.29 39.14
C THR A 667 12.77 -47.70 40.60
N GLY A 668 13.12 -46.81 41.54
CA GLY A 668 13.24 -47.11 42.95
C GLY A 668 14.33 -48.15 43.24
N SER A 669 15.33 -48.26 42.37
CA SER A 669 16.35 -49.31 42.40
C SER A 669 17.47 -49.02 43.40
N LEU A 670 17.61 -47.78 43.85
CA LEU A 670 18.66 -47.38 44.78
C LEU A 670 18.32 -47.84 46.20
N THR A 671 19.03 -48.86 46.67
CA THR A 671 18.85 -49.41 48.01
C THR A 671 19.53 -48.54 49.09
N HIS A 672 19.20 -48.79 50.36
CA HIS A 672 19.81 -48.15 51.53
C HIS A 672 21.34 -48.29 51.66
N THR A 673 21.96 -49.12 50.81
CA THR A 673 23.41 -49.37 50.74
C THR A 673 24.11 -48.56 49.66
N ASP A 674 23.34 -47.88 48.80
CA ASP A 674 23.86 -47.09 47.70
C ASP A 674 24.56 -45.81 48.20
N THR A 675 25.69 -45.48 47.60
CA THR A 675 26.49 -44.31 47.98
C THR A 675 25.76 -42.99 47.79
N THR A 676 24.87 -42.89 46.80
CA THR A 676 24.02 -41.73 46.51
C THR A 676 23.00 -41.55 47.63
N VAL A 677 22.27 -42.62 47.96
CA VAL A 677 21.28 -42.63 49.06
C VAL A 677 21.96 -42.31 50.39
N ALA A 678 23.16 -42.87 50.64
CA ALA A 678 23.94 -42.63 51.85
C ALA A 678 24.44 -41.18 51.99
N ARG A 679 24.61 -40.44 50.88
CA ARG A 679 25.05 -39.03 50.86
C ARG A 679 23.90 -38.03 50.78
N ALA A 680 22.70 -38.46 50.38
CA ALA A 680 21.56 -37.58 50.16
C ALA A 680 21.08 -36.90 51.44
N LYS A 681 20.81 -35.60 51.44
CA LYS A 681 20.19 -34.88 52.56
C LYS A 681 18.66 -34.93 52.50
N ARG A 682 18.10 -35.01 51.28
CA ARG A 682 16.66 -35.08 51.02
C ARG A 682 16.36 -36.09 49.92
N VAL A 683 15.13 -36.61 49.94
CA VAL A 683 14.51 -37.30 48.82
C VAL A 683 13.17 -36.64 48.53
N ASN A 684 12.91 -36.36 47.26
CA ASN A 684 11.65 -35.84 46.74
C ASN A 684 10.97 -36.95 45.94
N VAL A 685 9.67 -37.12 46.10
CA VAL A 685 8.83 -38.02 45.30
C VAL A 685 8.05 -37.16 44.31
N ILE A 686 8.20 -37.44 43.02
CA ILE A 686 7.65 -36.65 41.92
C ILE A 686 6.60 -37.46 41.20
N ASP A 687 5.41 -36.89 41.00
CA ASP A 687 4.35 -37.48 40.18
C ASP A 687 4.66 -37.27 38.69
N MET A 688 4.96 -38.36 37.99
CA MET A 688 5.28 -38.43 36.57
C MET A 688 4.05 -38.75 35.70
N THR A 689 2.82 -38.68 36.25
CA THR A 689 1.58 -38.92 35.50
C THR A 689 1.52 -38.01 34.26
N GLU A 690 1.39 -38.62 33.09
CA GLU A 690 1.17 -37.90 31.84
C GLU A 690 -0.22 -37.25 31.82
N ALA A 691 -0.29 -36.05 31.25
CA ALA A 691 -1.49 -35.23 31.11
C ALA A 691 -2.31 -35.05 32.41
N LYS A 692 -1.65 -34.85 33.56
CA LYS A 692 -2.30 -34.57 34.84
C LYS A 692 -3.13 -33.28 34.76
N SER A 693 -4.44 -33.37 34.97
CA SER A 693 -5.33 -32.21 34.95
C SER A 693 -5.15 -31.35 36.20
N VAL A 694 -4.87 -30.05 36.02
CA VAL A 694 -4.74 -29.04 37.08
C VAL A 694 -5.65 -27.87 36.79
N THR A 695 -6.50 -27.48 37.74
CA THR A 695 -7.41 -26.32 37.59
C THR A 695 -6.92 -25.14 38.42
N VAL A 696 -6.80 -23.97 37.81
CA VAL A 696 -6.35 -22.73 38.45
C VAL A 696 -7.49 -21.71 38.41
N PRO A 697 -8.06 -21.35 39.57
CA PRO A 697 -9.09 -20.31 39.64
C PRO A 697 -8.45 -18.92 39.62
N VAL A 698 -9.04 -18.00 38.86
CA VAL A 698 -8.69 -16.57 38.80
C VAL A 698 -9.96 -15.75 38.94
N THR A 699 -9.92 -14.71 39.77
CA THR A 699 -11.07 -13.81 39.95
C THR A 699 -10.82 -12.54 39.14
N ILE A 700 -11.76 -12.18 38.26
CA ILE A 700 -11.75 -10.91 37.53
C ILE A 700 -12.93 -10.04 37.97
N GLY A 701 -12.71 -8.73 38.08
CA GLY A 701 -13.78 -7.79 38.42
C GLY A 701 -14.83 -7.70 37.31
N SER A 702 -16.02 -7.23 37.64
CA SER A 702 -17.09 -6.94 36.68
C SER A 702 -17.51 -5.47 36.78
N MET A 703 -18.22 -4.97 35.77
CA MET A 703 -18.78 -3.61 35.80
C MET A 703 -19.78 -3.39 36.95
N ASP A 704 -20.54 -4.44 37.33
CA ASP A 704 -21.55 -4.41 38.39
C ASP A 704 -21.01 -4.82 39.77
N ALA A 705 -19.68 -4.79 39.95
CA ALA A 705 -18.97 -5.11 41.19
C ALA A 705 -19.20 -6.55 41.73
N THR A 706 -19.74 -7.45 40.92
CA THR A 706 -19.91 -8.88 41.23
C THR A 706 -18.94 -9.70 40.38
N PRO A 707 -17.79 -10.14 40.93
CA PRO A 707 -16.71 -10.70 40.13
C PRO A 707 -17.09 -11.99 39.41
N PHE A 708 -16.44 -12.22 38.26
CA PHE A 708 -16.46 -13.50 37.56
C PHE A 708 -15.39 -14.43 38.14
N LEU A 709 -15.74 -15.69 38.31
CA LEU A 709 -14.78 -16.74 38.65
C LEU A 709 -14.36 -17.48 37.37
N VAL A 710 -13.10 -17.28 36.97
CA VAL A 710 -12.51 -17.92 35.80
C VAL A 710 -11.71 -19.15 36.23
N ASN A 711 -12.16 -20.34 35.87
CA ASN A 711 -11.45 -21.59 36.12
C ASN A 711 -10.71 -22.03 34.85
N VAL A 712 -9.38 -21.94 34.87
CA VAL A 712 -8.54 -22.40 33.76
C VAL A 712 -8.03 -23.80 34.05
N ARG A 713 -8.35 -24.76 33.17
CA ARG A 713 -7.90 -26.15 33.28
C ARG A 713 -6.70 -26.38 32.35
N PHE A 714 -5.63 -26.88 32.95
CA PHE A 714 -4.38 -27.26 32.31
C PHE A 714 -4.20 -28.78 32.35
N VAL A 715 -3.46 -29.31 31.38
CA VAL A 715 -2.83 -30.63 31.50
C VAL A 715 -1.33 -30.44 31.63
N CYS A 716 -0.75 -31.04 32.67
CA CYS A 716 0.65 -30.91 33.02
C CYS A 716 1.34 -32.28 32.91
N SER A 717 2.60 -32.30 32.51
CA SER A 717 3.41 -33.54 32.46
C SER A 717 4.86 -33.24 32.82
N VAL A 718 5.41 -33.96 33.79
CA VAL A 718 6.83 -33.87 34.15
C VAL A 718 7.64 -34.65 33.13
N HIS A 719 8.60 -33.98 32.48
CA HIS A 719 9.57 -34.62 31.58
C HIS A 719 11.00 -34.59 32.15
N ASP A 720 11.29 -33.67 33.09
CA ASP A 720 12.55 -33.62 33.82
C ASP A 720 12.31 -33.41 35.33
N PRO A 721 12.22 -34.51 36.11
CA PRO A 721 11.96 -34.44 37.54
C PRO A 721 13.11 -33.82 38.35
N VAL A 722 14.36 -33.88 37.85
CA VAL A 722 15.51 -33.26 38.53
C VAL A 722 15.37 -31.74 38.45
N ARG A 723 15.04 -31.23 37.27
CA ARG A 723 14.84 -29.80 37.04
C ARG A 723 13.69 -29.22 37.88
N VAL A 724 12.59 -29.96 37.99
CA VAL A 724 11.45 -29.62 38.86
C VAL A 724 11.87 -29.40 40.31
N VAL A 725 12.73 -30.29 40.84
CA VAL A 725 13.21 -30.20 42.23
C VAL A 725 14.24 -29.08 42.39
N MET A 726 15.15 -28.92 41.43
CA MET A 726 16.17 -27.86 41.43
C MET A 726 15.54 -26.46 41.45
N ASP A 727 14.52 -26.25 40.62
CA ASP A 727 13.85 -24.95 40.48
C ASP A 727 12.73 -24.77 41.53
N GLY A 728 12.60 -25.72 42.46
CA GLY A 728 11.74 -25.60 43.64
C GLY A 728 10.25 -25.58 43.35
N ILE A 729 9.81 -26.18 42.23
CA ILE A 729 8.40 -26.20 41.82
C ILE A 729 7.66 -27.26 42.65
N ASP A 730 7.13 -26.84 43.79
CA ASP A 730 6.35 -27.68 44.71
C ASP A 730 4.89 -27.80 44.29
N ASP A 731 4.31 -26.70 43.81
CA ASP A 731 2.91 -26.60 43.39
C ASP A 731 2.81 -25.77 42.11
N VAL A 732 2.45 -26.43 41.00
CA VAL A 732 2.33 -25.82 39.67
C VAL A 732 1.18 -24.80 39.59
N THR A 733 0.20 -24.84 40.49
CA THR A 733 -0.93 -23.91 40.46
C THR A 733 -0.49 -22.47 40.69
N ARG A 734 0.49 -22.25 41.56
CA ARG A 734 1.00 -20.90 41.91
C ARG A 734 1.66 -20.17 40.73
N PRO A 735 2.66 -20.74 40.03
CA PRO A 735 3.26 -20.05 38.91
C PRO A 735 2.30 -19.91 37.72
N LEU A 736 1.37 -20.86 37.52
CA LEU A 736 0.32 -20.72 36.50
C LEU A 736 -0.67 -19.60 36.83
N HIS A 737 -1.07 -19.47 38.10
CA HIS A 737 -1.88 -18.35 38.57
C HIS A 737 -1.13 -17.02 38.39
N GLY A 738 0.14 -16.95 38.78
CA GLY A 738 0.97 -15.76 38.58
C GLY A 738 1.09 -15.36 37.11
N HIS A 739 1.22 -16.35 36.22
CA HIS A 739 1.26 -16.13 34.78
C HIS A 739 -0.05 -15.56 34.24
N LEU A 740 -1.20 -16.14 34.61
CA LEU A 740 -2.53 -15.62 34.27
C LEU A 740 -2.74 -14.20 34.81
N ALA A 741 -2.38 -13.95 36.07
CA ALA A 741 -2.53 -12.66 36.72
C ALA A 741 -1.65 -11.56 36.11
N SER A 742 -0.57 -11.92 35.40
CA SER A 742 0.28 -10.95 34.70
C SER A 742 -0.36 -10.37 33.43
N HIS A 743 -1.47 -10.96 32.94
CA HIS A 743 -2.14 -10.52 31.71
C HIS A 743 -3.28 -9.55 32.01
N HIS A 744 -2.96 -8.26 32.12
CA HIS A 744 -3.89 -7.18 32.47
C HIS A 744 -5.19 -7.15 31.64
N ARG A 745 -5.11 -7.52 30.36
CA ARG A 745 -6.28 -7.53 29.45
C ARG A 745 -7.40 -8.48 29.90
N LEU A 746 -7.10 -9.53 30.67
CA LEU A 746 -8.12 -10.40 31.27
C LEU A 746 -8.98 -9.65 32.29
N PHE A 747 -8.38 -8.71 33.02
CA PHE A 747 -9.08 -7.92 34.04
C PHE A 747 -9.87 -6.77 33.42
N ASP A 748 -9.34 -6.15 32.36
CA ASP A 748 -10.04 -5.10 31.60
C ASP A 748 -11.33 -5.62 30.95
N LEU A 749 -11.28 -6.84 30.41
CA LEU A 749 -12.46 -7.50 29.83
C LEU A 749 -13.57 -7.73 30.86
N GLY A 750 -13.22 -8.09 32.09
CA GLY A 750 -14.22 -8.24 33.15
C GLY A 750 -14.88 -6.89 33.47
N LEU A 751 -14.08 -5.84 33.66
CA LEU A 751 -14.58 -4.50 34.02
C LEU A 751 -15.45 -3.84 32.94
N ALA A 752 -15.31 -4.27 31.68
CA ALA A 752 -16.09 -3.74 30.57
C ALA A 752 -17.51 -4.31 30.46
N HIS A 753 -17.84 -5.40 31.18
CA HIS A 753 -19.10 -6.12 31.02
C HIS A 753 -19.83 -6.37 32.36
N PRO A 754 -21.17 -6.32 32.39
CA PRO A 754 -21.96 -6.71 33.56
C PRO A 754 -22.09 -8.25 33.64
N ARG A 755 -22.47 -8.80 34.80
CA ARG A 755 -22.61 -10.25 34.98
C ARG A 755 -23.67 -10.86 34.05
N SER A 756 -24.66 -10.09 33.61
CA SER A 756 -25.67 -10.53 32.64
C SER A 756 -25.10 -10.88 31.27
N GLU A 757 -23.87 -10.46 30.95
CA GLU A 757 -23.16 -10.76 29.69
C GLU A 757 -22.10 -11.86 29.86
N ALA A 758 -22.25 -12.73 30.86
CA ALA A 758 -21.29 -13.79 31.19
C ALA A 758 -20.88 -14.65 29.98
N ASP A 759 -21.78 -14.93 29.04
CA ASP A 759 -21.46 -15.72 27.84
C ASP A 759 -20.48 -15.01 26.90
N HIS A 760 -20.59 -13.68 26.76
CA HIS A 760 -19.65 -12.89 25.98
C HIS A 760 -18.28 -12.83 26.66
N VAL A 761 -18.27 -12.60 27.98
CA VAL A 761 -17.05 -12.62 28.80
C VAL A 761 -16.37 -13.98 28.72
N ARG A 762 -17.13 -15.08 28.77
CA ARG A 762 -16.62 -16.46 28.67
C ARG A 762 -15.87 -16.69 27.36
N LEU A 763 -16.43 -16.25 26.23
CA LEU A 763 -15.79 -16.38 24.92
C LEU A 763 -14.50 -15.54 24.84
N SER A 764 -14.57 -14.28 25.26
CA SER A 764 -13.45 -13.34 25.21
C SER A 764 -12.31 -13.76 26.14
N VAL A 765 -12.62 -14.16 27.38
CA VAL A 765 -11.64 -14.66 28.35
C VAL A 765 -11.02 -15.97 27.88
N SER A 766 -11.80 -16.91 27.35
CA SER A 766 -11.28 -18.18 26.81
C SER A 766 -10.30 -17.94 25.65
N ALA A 767 -10.63 -17.03 24.74
CA ALA A 767 -9.75 -16.63 23.64
C ALA A 767 -8.46 -15.97 24.15
N GLN A 768 -8.57 -15.03 25.10
CA GLN A 768 -7.40 -14.35 25.67
C GLN A 768 -6.48 -15.29 26.46
N VAL A 769 -7.01 -16.21 27.24
CA VAL A 769 -6.20 -17.19 27.99
C VAL A 769 -5.48 -18.13 27.03
N ARG A 770 -6.16 -18.63 25.99
CA ARG A 770 -5.51 -19.47 24.96
C ARG A 770 -4.43 -18.69 24.22
N ALA A 771 -4.69 -17.44 23.87
CA ALA A 771 -3.71 -16.56 23.22
C ALA A 771 -2.49 -16.29 24.12
N LEU A 772 -2.70 -16.02 25.41
CA LEU A 772 -1.61 -15.80 26.37
C LEU A 772 -0.65 -16.99 26.41
N PHE A 773 -1.19 -18.20 26.54
CA PHE A 773 -0.37 -19.42 26.65
C PHE A 773 0.24 -19.87 25.32
N ALA A 774 -0.36 -19.52 24.19
CA ALA A 774 0.24 -19.73 22.87
C ALA A 774 1.40 -18.75 22.61
N VAL A 775 1.27 -17.50 23.05
CA VAL A 775 2.24 -16.42 22.76
C VAL A 775 3.37 -16.37 23.79
N ARG A 776 3.08 -16.69 25.05
CA ARG A 776 4.04 -16.75 26.16
C ARG A 776 3.74 -17.99 26.99
N PRO A 777 4.17 -19.18 26.59
CA PRO A 777 4.01 -20.35 27.45
C PRO A 777 4.71 -20.10 28.80
N PRO A 778 4.15 -20.57 29.92
CA PRO A 778 4.76 -20.39 31.22
C PRO A 778 6.10 -21.13 31.25
N ALA A 779 7.17 -20.43 31.62
CA ALA A 779 8.48 -21.04 31.81
C ALA A 779 8.46 -21.88 33.11
N LEU A 780 8.11 -23.15 32.99
CA LEU A 780 8.09 -24.13 34.08
C LEU A 780 9.12 -25.23 33.77
N PRO A 781 10.38 -25.05 34.19
CA PRO A 781 11.44 -26.00 33.91
C PRO A 781 11.09 -27.43 34.33
N GLY A 782 11.25 -28.38 33.40
CA GLY A 782 10.94 -29.80 33.61
C GLY A 782 9.46 -30.18 33.54
N LEU A 783 8.57 -29.23 33.23
CA LEU A 783 7.14 -29.45 33.01
C LEU A 783 6.70 -29.04 31.60
N ARG A 784 5.83 -29.84 30.98
CA ARG A 784 5.02 -29.41 29.84
C ARG A 784 3.63 -29.04 30.34
N VAL A 785 3.10 -27.91 29.89
CA VAL A 785 1.77 -27.43 30.30
C VAL A 785 0.98 -26.98 29.08
N ASP A 786 -0.22 -27.53 28.92
CA ASP A 786 -1.13 -27.21 27.83
C ASP A 786 -2.51 -26.78 28.40
N VAL A 787 -3.16 -25.78 27.79
CA VAL A 787 -4.50 -25.33 28.19
C VAL A 787 -5.56 -26.21 27.53
N VAL A 788 -6.43 -26.83 28.33
CA VAL A 788 -7.49 -27.71 27.82
C VAL A 788 -8.89 -27.12 27.95
N GLY A 789 -9.10 -26.22 28.90
CA GLY A 789 -10.41 -25.60 29.11
C GLY A 789 -10.34 -24.29 29.87
N VAL A 790 -11.30 -23.42 29.61
CA VAL A 790 -11.52 -22.18 30.37
C VAL A 790 -13.01 -22.10 30.64
N ASP A 791 -13.36 -21.97 31.92
CA ASP A 791 -14.73 -21.83 32.37
C ASP A 791 -14.89 -20.50 33.11
N VAL A 792 -16.05 -19.85 32.98
CA VAL A 792 -16.35 -18.55 33.60
C VAL A 792 -17.73 -18.63 34.23
N ALA A 793 -17.81 -18.36 35.54
CA ALA A 793 -19.00 -18.47 36.37
C ALA A 793 -19.37 -17.18 37.09
#